data_AF-A0A945F5X4-F1
#
_entry.id   AF-A0A945F5X4-F1
#
_cell.length_a   1.000
_cell.length_b   1.000
_cell.length_c   1.000
_cell.angle_alpha   90.00
_cell.angle_beta   90.00
_cell.angle_gamma   90.00
#
_symmetry.space_group_name_H-M   'P 1'
#
loop_
_entity.id
_entity.type
_entity.pdbx_description
1 polymer ?
#
loop_
_entity_poly.entity_id
_entity_poly.type
_entity_poly.pdbx_seq_one_letter_code
_entity_poly.pdbx_strand_id
1 'polypeptide(L)'
;MASEPEHLESEHEEDPNEKAWLRIGYLNWFQTNTYPIQEDPNRTFNPDAAFALEMEKATIEIPQELDFRNLRPYINSKYKNKVEKVWRLLQKNQQNFKETSGALINWWLTAPTHHNDQEAVKKVTTSPIPLRQPLRNSAIALISESSEFSPILEREFAVGEENSDPLSGTPLPIASMPLPFWKRTEDALRLAFYTNHKEFMVSLRTYYEVLLRSKKVDDDAEGEGIREVSKKGNTDETEKREFIIPPEVCPSFLVQKLKGEEVVSLRDYISLQNRWATNIDGLTQILAVAKTQHNGQEKNRLRKTQNIPFAYHPFEVTLATFRDVIPYVIEEEKLGSDYNMPLLLTVCALHDILEDTELTIADIREKVKGVLDAYDSSLTPLLNKLGEDFGLSARDIINKYLDMLSEKDLKDMRKILKIISNNSTLDEDETRAALRDPIAGTEKTKKLLGLPQEKGQPIDNQKLSSWHLGAPQPPQSQTFSEYEQEYDGGKLAKFLIKLQSGKGKKHIKQFALIVKNEDRAHNIQKLEGMPMANQLATLRATTTRLIAWQMLDHDYERPVFNTLPRLIQTTIWAYERLEQTAPRNEDPDSTAADKWSSSDNEFLSQLYEWQEEIGIRNITMEVPKKVEEITSNWQHYNSTRKPAY
;
A
#
# COMPACT_ATOMS: atom_id res chain seq x y z
N MET A 1 -26.25 12.37 50.10
CA MET A 1 -26.11 10.96 49.72
C MET A 1 -26.33 10.90 48.22
N ALA A 2 -25.24 11.07 47.48
CA ALA A 2 -25.25 11.04 46.02
C ALA A 2 -25.16 9.56 45.60
N SER A 3 -26.12 9.10 44.83
CA SER A 3 -26.13 7.80 44.18
C SER A 3 -24.99 7.76 43.16
N GLU A 4 -24.11 6.77 43.30
CA GLU A 4 -23.11 6.41 42.31
C GLU A 4 -23.77 6.11 40.96
N PRO A 5 -23.20 6.53 39.83
CA PRO A 5 -23.68 6.12 38.53
C PRO A 5 -23.23 4.67 38.28
N GLU A 6 -24.20 3.77 38.14
CA GLU A 6 -23.98 2.42 37.63
C GLU A 6 -23.31 2.50 36.26
N HIS A 7 -22.05 2.06 36.19
CA HIS A 7 -21.40 1.71 34.94
C HIS A 7 -22.13 0.51 34.35
N LEU A 8 -23.00 0.78 33.36
CA LEU A 8 -23.46 -0.21 32.40
C LEU A 8 -22.27 -0.57 31.50
N GLU A 9 -21.41 -1.48 31.98
CA GLU A 9 -20.59 -2.31 31.11
C GLU A 9 -21.57 -3.22 30.35
N SER A 10 -21.99 -2.81 29.15
CA SER A 10 -22.64 -3.74 28.24
C SER A 10 -21.56 -4.71 27.75
N GLU A 11 -21.45 -5.87 28.39
CA GLU A 11 -20.82 -7.05 27.81
C GLU A 11 -21.60 -7.40 26.53
N HIS A 12 -21.19 -6.83 25.41
CA HIS A 12 -21.56 -7.37 24.11
C HIS A 12 -20.81 -8.70 23.97
N GLU A 13 -21.47 -9.80 24.29
CA GLU A 13 -21.03 -11.13 23.87
C GLU A 13 -20.89 -11.10 22.33
N GLU A 14 -19.65 -11.00 21.84
CA GLU A 14 -19.33 -11.07 20.42
C GLU A 14 -19.81 -12.40 19.85
N ASP A 15 -20.46 -12.40 18.68
CA ASP A 15 -20.89 -13.63 18.01
C ASP A 15 -19.66 -14.53 17.75
N PRO A 16 -19.60 -15.75 18.33
CA PRO A 16 -18.50 -16.69 18.11
C PRO A 16 -18.24 -17.02 16.63
N ASN A 17 -19.21 -16.79 15.73
CA ASN A 17 -19.05 -16.94 14.30
C ASN A 17 -18.30 -15.77 13.64
N GLU A 18 -18.53 -14.53 14.11
CA GLU A 18 -17.86 -13.33 13.60
C GLU A 18 -16.35 -13.41 13.86
N LYS A 19 -15.98 -13.80 15.09
CA LYS A 19 -14.58 -14.05 15.48
C LYS A 19 -13.90 -15.14 14.63
N ALA A 20 -14.63 -16.17 14.24
CA ALA A 20 -14.10 -17.23 13.39
C ALA A 20 -13.86 -16.77 11.95
N TRP A 21 -14.78 -16.01 11.35
CA TRP A 21 -14.59 -15.45 10.00
C TRP A 21 -13.44 -14.46 9.94
N LEU A 22 -13.23 -13.68 11.00
CA LEU A 22 -12.08 -12.79 11.10
C LEU A 22 -10.77 -13.57 11.11
N ARG A 23 -10.67 -14.61 11.93
CA ARG A 23 -9.50 -15.49 11.94
C ARG A 23 -9.28 -16.13 10.57
N ILE A 24 -10.32 -16.71 9.97
CA ILE A 24 -10.24 -17.30 8.62
C ILE A 24 -9.77 -16.27 7.58
N GLY A 25 -10.27 -15.03 7.64
CA GLY A 25 -9.86 -13.97 6.75
C GLY A 25 -8.43 -13.51 6.97
N TYR A 26 -7.99 -13.32 8.22
CA TYR A 26 -6.59 -12.98 8.50
C TYR A 26 -5.63 -14.09 8.07
N LEU A 27 -6.06 -15.35 8.13
CA LEU A 27 -5.31 -16.50 7.64
C LEU A 27 -5.28 -16.55 6.11
N ASN A 28 -6.43 -16.43 5.45
CA ASN A 28 -6.51 -16.32 4.00
C ASN A 28 -5.62 -15.20 3.49
N TRP A 29 -5.71 -14.02 4.12
CA TRP A 29 -4.89 -12.87 3.79
C TRP A 29 -3.40 -13.18 3.98
N PHE A 30 -3.01 -13.80 5.10
CA PHE A 30 -1.60 -14.16 5.31
C PHE A 30 -1.07 -15.09 4.21
N GLN A 31 -1.86 -16.09 3.85
CA GLN A 31 -1.49 -17.14 2.90
C GLN A 31 -1.53 -16.71 1.43
N THR A 32 -2.30 -15.68 1.07
CA THR A 32 -2.59 -15.32 -0.33
C THR A 32 -1.98 -14.00 -0.80
N ASN A 33 -1.66 -13.12 0.14
CA ASN A 33 -1.52 -11.69 -0.15
C ASN A 33 -0.28 -11.05 0.49
N THR A 34 0.27 -11.63 1.55
CA THR A 34 1.59 -11.24 2.09
C THR A 34 2.71 -11.96 1.36
N TYR A 35 2.47 -13.20 0.95
CA TYR A 35 3.33 -13.97 0.06
C TYR A 35 2.44 -15.04 -0.55
N PRO A 36 2.16 -14.99 -1.86
CA PRO A 36 1.53 -16.08 -2.56
C PRO A 36 2.59 -17.17 -2.70
N ILE A 37 2.67 -17.91 -1.61
CA ILE A 37 3.52 -19.05 -1.35
C ILE A 37 3.32 -20.05 -2.51
N GLN A 38 4.30 -20.09 -3.41
CA GLN A 38 4.31 -20.90 -4.65
C GLN A 38 3.20 -20.63 -5.67
N GLU A 39 2.60 -19.45 -5.68
CA GLU A 39 1.50 -19.23 -6.62
C GLU A 39 1.97 -18.61 -7.92
N ASP A 40 1.51 -19.24 -8.99
CA ASP A 40 1.33 -18.61 -10.29
C ASP A 40 0.55 -17.29 -10.08
N PRO A 41 1.07 -16.13 -10.51
CA PRO A 41 0.38 -14.84 -10.47
C PRO A 41 -1.04 -14.91 -11.05
N ASN A 42 -1.27 -15.82 -11.99
CA ASN A 42 -2.56 -16.12 -12.61
C ASN A 42 -3.58 -16.81 -11.68
N ARG A 43 -3.20 -17.11 -10.43
CA ARG A 43 -4.08 -17.68 -9.41
C ARG A 43 -4.49 -16.66 -8.35
N THR A 44 -3.90 -15.46 -8.35
CA THR A 44 -4.27 -14.38 -7.42
C THR A 44 -5.73 -13.94 -7.63
N PHE A 45 -6.39 -13.49 -6.56
CA PHE A 45 -7.83 -13.15 -6.60
C PHE A 45 -8.14 -11.77 -7.20
N ASN A 46 -7.13 -10.90 -7.37
CA ASN A 46 -7.30 -9.53 -7.87
C ASN A 46 -6.03 -9.08 -8.65
N PRO A 47 -6.15 -8.39 -9.82
CA PRO A 47 -5.04 -7.77 -10.55
C PRO A 47 -4.00 -7.04 -9.71
N ASP A 48 -4.44 -6.26 -8.71
CA ASP A 48 -3.53 -5.42 -7.93
C ASP A 48 -2.55 -6.29 -7.12
N ALA A 49 -3.04 -7.42 -6.60
CA ALA A 49 -2.21 -8.40 -5.89
C ALA A 49 -1.28 -9.16 -6.86
N ALA A 50 -1.75 -9.46 -8.08
CA ALA A 50 -0.93 -10.06 -9.12
C ALA A 50 0.27 -9.17 -9.47
N PHE A 51 0.02 -7.87 -9.66
CA PHE A 51 1.06 -6.90 -9.98
C PHE A 51 2.10 -6.79 -8.86
N ALA A 52 1.64 -6.62 -7.61
CA ALA A 52 2.55 -6.54 -6.47
C ALA A 52 3.43 -7.79 -6.32
N LEU A 53 2.85 -8.98 -6.54
CA LEU A 53 3.59 -10.24 -6.54
C LEU A 53 4.66 -10.30 -7.63
N GLU A 54 4.32 -9.94 -8.87
CA GLU A 54 5.28 -9.97 -9.97
C GLU A 54 6.46 -9.04 -9.70
N MET A 55 6.17 -7.85 -9.16
CA MET A 55 7.20 -6.90 -8.77
C MET A 55 8.06 -7.41 -7.62
N GLU A 56 7.44 -8.06 -6.63
CA GLU A 56 8.16 -8.72 -5.54
C GLU A 56 9.10 -9.82 -6.06
N LYS A 57 8.60 -10.74 -6.91
CA LYS A 57 9.41 -11.80 -7.53
C LYS A 57 10.60 -11.24 -8.29
N ALA A 58 10.34 -10.25 -9.16
CA ALA A 58 11.38 -9.58 -9.95
C ALA A 58 12.43 -8.87 -9.07
N THR A 59 12.05 -8.43 -7.87
CA THR A 59 12.94 -7.75 -6.92
C THR A 59 13.77 -8.74 -6.10
N ILE A 60 13.17 -9.85 -5.67
CA ILE A 60 13.84 -10.90 -4.88
C ILE A 60 14.85 -11.66 -5.74
N GLU A 61 14.54 -11.83 -7.03
CA GLU A 61 15.46 -12.37 -8.02
C GLU A 61 16.48 -11.30 -8.41
N ILE A 62 17.62 -11.28 -7.71
CA ILE A 62 18.73 -10.38 -8.03
C ILE A 62 19.10 -10.56 -9.52
N PRO A 63 19.02 -9.51 -10.36
CA PRO A 63 19.35 -9.60 -11.77
C PRO A 63 20.79 -10.11 -11.96
N GLN A 64 21.02 -10.95 -12.97
CA GLN A 64 22.35 -11.54 -13.21
C GLN A 64 23.41 -10.46 -13.43
N GLU A 65 23.04 -9.34 -14.04
CA GLU A 65 23.92 -8.20 -14.29
C GLU A 65 24.35 -7.51 -13.00
N LEU A 66 23.56 -7.64 -11.93
CA LEU A 66 23.87 -7.12 -10.60
C LEU A 66 24.50 -8.17 -9.69
N ASP A 67 24.74 -9.39 -10.18
CA ASP A 67 25.50 -10.40 -9.46
C ASP A 67 26.94 -9.93 -9.23
N PHE A 68 27.43 -10.05 -8.00
CA PHE A 68 28.78 -9.62 -7.65
C PHE A 68 29.86 -10.24 -8.57
N ARG A 69 29.70 -11.51 -9.00
CA ARG A 69 30.67 -12.19 -9.86
C ARG A 69 30.83 -11.48 -11.19
N ASN A 70 29.73 -10.95 -11.73
CA ASN A 70 29.69 -10.22 -12.99
C ASN A 70 30.14 -8.76 -12.80
N LEU A 71 29.86 -8.16 -11.64
CA LEU A 71 30.27 -6.78 -11.32
C LEU A 71 31.71 -6.66 -10.82
N ARG A 72 32.32 -7.74 -10.32
CA ARG A 72 33.65 -7.76 -9.69
C ARG A 72 34.76 -7.09 -10.52
N PRO A 73 34.82 -7.22 -11.85
CA PRO A 73 35.82 -6.52 -12.66
C PRO A 73 35.68 -5.00 -12.58
N TYR A 74 34.44 -4.50 -12.48
CA TYR A 74 34.07 -3.08 -12.58
C TYR A 74 34.04 -2.34 -11.24
N ILE A 75 34.09 -3.07 -10.13
CA ILE A 75 34.16 -2.48 -8.79
C ILE A 75 35.59 -1.99 -8.52
N ASN A 76 35.76 -0.78 -8.00
CA ASN A 76 37.08 -0.28 -7.60
C ASN A 76 37.76 -1.23 -6.58
N SER A 77 39.05 -1.52 -6.79
CA SER A 77 39.82 -2.48 -5.98
C SER A 77 39.76 -2.22 -4.47
N LYS A 78 39.68 -0.94 -4.06
CA LYS A 78 39.51 -0.51 -2.66
C LYS A 78 38.21 -1.03 -2.02
N TYR A 79 37.15 -1.22 -2.82
CA TYR A 79 35.83 -1.63 -2.35
C TYR A 79 35.49 -3.09 -2.66
N LYS A 80 36.23 -3.79 -3.55
CA LYS A 80 35.94 -5.19 -3.96
C LYS A 80 35.67 -6.13 -2.79
N ASN A 81 36.58 -6.19 -1.82
CA ASN A 81 36.44 -7.06 -0.65
C ASN A 81 35.23 -6.70 0.24
N LYS A 82 34.80 -5.44 0.21
CA LYS A 82 33.66 -4.95 1.00
C LYS A 82 32.35 -5.35 0.33
N VAL A 83 32.22 -5.07 -0.98
CA VAL A 83 31.07 -5.49 -1.78
C VAL A 83 30.91 -7.02 -1.70
N GLU A 84 32.02 -7.77 -1.79
CA GLU A 84 31.99 -9.24 -1.67
C GLU A 84 31.43 -9.74 -0.33
N LYS A 85 31.78 -9.08 0.79
CA LYS A 85 31.26 -9.45 2.11
C LYS A 85 29.75 -9.23 2.20
N VAL A 86 29.26 -8.09 1.70
CA VAL A 86 27.82 -7.78 1.67
C VAL A 86 27.09 -8.76 0.76
N TRP A 87 27.67 -9.06 -0.41
CA TRP A 87 27.14 -10.08 -1.33
C TRP A 87 27.00 -11.45 -0.68
N ARG A 88 28.03 -11.94 0.01
CA ARG A 88 27.97 -13.25 0.70
C ARG A 88 26.90 -13.27 1.80
N LEU A 89 26.71 -12.16 2.52
CA LEU A 89 25.63 -12.06 3.49
C LEU A 89 24.26 -12.06 2.81
N LEU A 90 24.11 -11.28 1.74
CA LEU A 90 22.89 -11.25 0.93
C LEU A 90 22.51 -12.66 0.46
N GLN A 91 23.48 -13.44 -0.04
CA GLN A 91 23.25 -14.83 -0.44
C GLN A 91 22.81 -15.72 0.73
N LYS A 92 23.45 -15.58 1.90
CA LYS A 92 23.05 -16.31 3.11
C LYS A 92 21.61 -15.97 3.51
N ASN A 93 21.27 -14.69 3.57
CA ASN A 93 19.94 -14.26 3.99
C ASN A 93 18.88 -14.62 2.95
N GLN A 94 19.20 -14.58 1.66
CA GLN A 94 18.33 -15.07 0.59
C GLN A 94 18.06 -16.57 0.74
N GLN A 95 19.08 -17.36 1.09
CA GLN A 95 18.93 -18.79 1.32
C GLN A 95 18.07 -19.07 2.55
N ASN A 96 18.34 -18.43 3.69
CA ASN A 96 17.54 -18.54 4.92
C ASN A 96 16.07 -18.19 4.65
N PHE A 97 15.85 -17.10 3.90
CA PHE A 97 14.52 -16.67 3.48
C PHE A 97 13.83 -17.73 2.62
N LYS A 98 14.50 -18.28 1.60
CA LYS A 98 13.95 -19.36 0.75
C LYS A 98 13.64 -20.63 1.54
N GLU A 99 14.52 -21.04 2.44
CA GLU A 99 14.36 -22.22 3.28
C GLU A 99 13.20 -22.07 4.25
N THR A 100 13.11 -20.96 4.97
CA THR A 100 12.01 -20.71 5.92
C THR A 100 10.68 -20.48 5.22
N SER A 101 10.69 -19.82 4.06
CA SER A 101 9.52 -19.77 3.18
C SER A 101 9.08 -21.19 2.85
N GLY A 102 9.92 -22.00 2.20
CA GLY A 102 9.60 -23.39 1.83
C GLY A 102 9.16 -24.26 3.01
N ALA A 103 9.77 -24.10 4.19
CA ALA A 103 9.39 -24.80 5.41
C ALA A 103 7.97 -24.42 5.87
N LEU A 104 7.62 -23.14 5.89
CA LEU A 104 6.28 -22.66 6.22
C LEU A 104 5.23 -23.20 5.23
N ILE A 105 5.54 -23.21 3.93
CA ILE A 105 4.66 -23.80 2.89
C ILE A 105 4.41 -25.26 3.20
N ASN A 106 5.49 -26.03 3.35
CA ASN A 106 5.39 -27.45 3.60
C ASN A 106 4.59 -27.71 4.88
N TRP A 107 4.80 -26.91 5.94
CA TRP A 107 4.07 -27.01 7.19
C TRP A 107 2.57 -26.79 7.05
N TRP A 108 2.16 -25.83 6.22
CA TRP A 108 0.76 -25.61 5.88
C TRP A 108 0.15 -26.75 5.06
N LEU A 109 0.89 -27.28 4.08
CA LEU A 109 0.44 -28.39 3.25
C LEU A 109 0.32 -29.70 4.05
N THR A 110 1.05 -29.82 5.16
CA THR A 110 1.01 -30.97 6.08
C THR A 110 0.13 -30.72 7.30
N ALA A 111 -0.72 -29.70 7.28
CA ALA A 111 -1.68 -29.46 8.36
C ALA A 111 -2.51 -30.73 8.65
N PRO A 112 -2.78 -31.04 9.93
CA PRO A 112 -3.57 -32.22 10.32
C PRO A 112 -4.86 -32.29 9.50
N THR A 113 -5.19 -33.47 8.95
CA THR A 113 -6.39 -33.67 8.11
C THR A 113 -7.57 -34.22 8.92
N HIS A 114 -7.28 -34.87 10.05
CA HIS A 114 -8.27 -35.37 10.98
C HIS A 114 -8.56 -34.28 12.03
N HIS A 115 -9.66 -33.57 11.84
CA HIS A 115 -10.12 -32.55 12.76
C HIS A 115 -11.29 -33.11 13.59
N ASN A 116 -11.13 -33.16 14.91
CA ASN A 116 -12.23 -33.51 15.82
C ASN A 116 -13.20 -32.34 16.00
N ASP A 117 -12.72 -31.11 15.77
CA ASP A 117 -13.49 -29.88 15.82
C ASP A 117 -14.38 -29.71 14.57
N GLN A 118 -15.58 -30.29 14.62
CA GLN A 118 -16.58 -30.19 13.55
C GLN A 118 -17.07 -28.75 13.36
N GLU A 119 -16.98 -27.90 14.39
CA GLU A 119 -17.39 -26.50 14.30
C GLU A 119 -16.42 -25.70 13.43
N ALA A 120 -15.10 -25.89 13.62
CA ALA A 120 -14.07 -25.31 12.77
C ALA A 120 -14.21 -25.76 11.30
N VAL A 121 -14.46 -27.05 11.07
CA VAL A 121 -14.70 -27.58 9.71
C VAL A 121 -15.91 -26.90 9.07
N LYS A 122 -17.03 -26.79 9.80
CA LYS A 122 -18.24 -26.12 9.33
C LYS A 122 -17.98 -24.64 9.04
N LYS A 123 -17.29 -23.92 9.94
CA LYS A 123 -16.95 -22.51 9.81
C LYS A 123 -16.09 -22.24 8.56
N VAL A 124 -15.08 -23.07 8.30
CA VAL A 124 -14.25 -22.97 7.08
C VAL A 124 -15.04 -23.30 5.82
N THR A 125 -15.85 -24.37 5.85
CA THR A 125 -16.60 -24.83 4.68
C THR A 125 -17.72 -23.87 4.27
N THR A 126 -18.32 -23.19 5.24
CA THR A 126 -19.40 -22.21 5.02
C THR A 126 -18.90 -20.77 4.93
N SER A 127 -17.58 -20.55 5.05
CA SER A 127 -17.00 -19.21 4.99
C SER A 127 -17.24 -18.58 3.62
N PRO A 128 -17.66 -17.29 3.55
CA PRO A 128 -17.73 -16.54 2.30
C PRO A 128 -16.33 -16.20 1.75
N ILE A 129 -15.28 -16.43 2.54
CA ILE A 129 -13.89 -16.12 2.19
C ILE A 129 -13.34 -17.27 1.33
N PRO A 130 -12.93 -17.00 0.08
CA PRO A 130 -12.44 -18.04 -0.81
C PRO A 130 -11.10 -18.59 -0.34
N LEU A 131 -11.12 -19.72 0.36
CA LEU A 131 -9.93 -20.49 0.74
C LEU A 131 -9.58 -21.53 -0.32
N ARG A 132 -8.30 -21.55 -0.73
CA ARG A 132 -7.78 -22.55 -1.66
C ARG A 132 -7.71 -23.91 -1.00
N GLN A 133 -7.99 -24.96 -1.77
CA GLN A 133 -8.07 -26.33 -1.27
C GLN A 133 -6.85 -26.77 -0.45
N PRO A 134 -5.59 -26.51 -0.87
CA PRO A 134 -4.41 -26.90 -0.08
C PRO A 134 -4.30 -26.20 1.27
N LEU A 135 -4.95 -25.03 1.42
CA LEU A 135 -4.88 -24.18 2.59
C LEU A 135 -6.11 -24.31 3.51
N ARG A 136 -7.13 -25.08 3.10
CA ARG A 136 -8.33 -25.29 3.92
C ARG A 136 -7.99 -26.03 5.21
N ASN A 137 -7.15 -27.07 5.14
CA ASN A 137 -6.78 -27.85 6.33
C ASN A 137 -5.95 -27.02 7.32
N SER A 138 -5.03 -26.17 6.84
CA SER A 138 -4.28 -25.26 7.70
C SER A 138 -5.19 -24.19 8.30
N ALA A 139 -6.16 -23.66 7.56
CA ALA A 139 -7.17 -22.76 8.10
C ALA A 139 -8.02 -23.41 9.19
N ILE A 140 -8.51 -24.65 8.97
CA ILE A 140 -9.25 -25.42 9.98
C ILE A 140 -8.36 -25.62 11.21
N ALA A 141 -7.15 -26.15 11.02
CA ALA A 141 -6.21 -26.38 12.11
C ALA A 141 -5.98 -25.12 12.95
N LEU A 142 -5.72 -23.97 12.33
CA LEU A 142 -5.43 -22.72 13.03
C LEU A 142 -6.61 -22.21 13.86
N ILE A 143 -7.84 -22.35 13.36
CA ILE A 143 -9.03 -21.89 14.10
C ILE A 143 -9.58 -22.91 15.10
N SER A 144 -9.22 -24.19 14.98
CA SER A 144 -9.72 -25.24 15.88
C SER A 144 -9.32 -25.00 17.33
N GLU A 145 -10.18 -25.33 18.28
CA GLU A 145 -9.85 -25.20 19.71
C GLU A 145 -8.91 -26.32 20.17
N SER A 146 -7.90 -25.96 20.98
CA SER A 146 -6.82 -26.86 21.39
C SER A 146 -7.25 -27.95 22.38
N SER A 147 -8.44 -27.81 22.98
CA SER A 147 -8.89 -28.52 24.18
C SER A 147 -9.35 -29.96 23.95
N GLU A 148 -9.42 -30.45 22.70
CA GLU A 148 -9.99 -31.77 22.38
C GLU A 148 -8.99 -32.88 22.02
N PHE A 149 -7.68 -32.69 22.24
CA PHE A 149 -6.70 -33.75 22.04
C PHE A 149 -6.21 -34.39 23.35
N SER A 150 -6.18 -35.72 23.36
CA SER A 150 -5.92 -36.57 24.52
C SER A 150 -4.66 -36.16 25.31
N PRO A 151 -4.74 -35.99 26.65
CA PRO A 151 -3.60 -35.69 27.53
C PRO A 151 -2.44 -36.70 27.46
N ILE A 152 -2.68 -37.86 26.85
CA ILE A 152 -1.69 -38.92 26.66
C ILE A 152 -0.62 -38.49 25.65
N LEU A 153 -0.96 -37.71 24.62
CA LEU A 153 0.00 -37.21 23.64
C LEU A 153 0.84 -36.04 24.20
N GLU A 154 0.28 -35.16 25.02
CA GLU A 154 1.03 -34.04 25.63
C GLU A 154 2.20 -34.52 26.49
N ARG A 155 2.06 -35.68 27.16
CA ARG A 155 3.14 -36.27 27.98
C ARG A 155 4.24 -36.93 27.17
N GLU A 156 3.96 -37.46 25.97
CA GLU A 156 4.98 -38.10 25.13
C GLU A 156 5.87 -37.09 24.41
N PHE A 157 5.36 -35.87 24.14
CA PHE A 157 6.14 -34.80 23.48
C PHE A 157 6.88 -33.86 24.44
N ALA A 158 6.41 -33.67 25.67
CA ALA A 158 7.12 -32.87 26.69
C ALA A 158 8.50 -33.44 27.09
N VAL A 159 8.75 -34.74 26.81
CA VAL A 159 10.03 -35.40 27.13
C VAL A 159 11.09 -35.16 26.05
N GLY A 160 10.73 -34.61 24.88
CA GLY A 160 11.65 -34.27 23.79
C GLY A 160 12.04 -32.78 23.68
N GLU A 161 11.48 -31.91 24.53
CA GLU A 161 11.46 -30.45 24.34
C GLU A 161 12.77 -29.71 24.67
N GLU A 162 13.79 -30.33 25.27
CA GLU A 162 14.96 -29.56 25.73
C GLU A 162 16.10 -29.36 24.70
N ASN A 163 16.10 -29.97 23.51
CA ASN A 163 17.27 -29.88 22.61
C ASN A 163 17.06 -30.00 21.09
N SER A 164 15.84 -29.92 20.54
CA SER A 164 15.64 -30.01 19.08
C SER A 164 15.53 -28.63 18.42
N ASP A 165 16.55 -28.27 17.64
CA ASP A 165 16.47 -27.19 16.66
C ASP A 165 15.34 -27.51 15.66
N PRO A 166 14.32 -26.64 15.48
CA PRO A 166 13.19 -26.88 14.57
C PRO A 166 13.61 -27.04 13.10
N LEU A 167 14.85 -26.70 12.74
CA LEU A 167 15.44 -26.91 11.42
C LEU A 167 16.17 -28.26 11.29
N SER A 168 16.39 -28.98 12.40
CA SER A 168 17.15 -30.23 12.44
C SER A 168 16.26 -31.43 12.76
N GLY A 169 16.04 -32.31 11.79
CA GLY A 169 15.67 -33.70 12.06
C GLY A 169 14.30 -34.17 11.54
N THR A 170 14.39 -35.14 10.62
CA THR A 170 13.44 -36.21 10.27
C THR A 170 11.93 -35.97 10.49
N PRO A 171 11.12 -35.97 9.41
CA PRO A 171 9.69 -35.80 9.52
C PRO A 171 9.06 -36.96 10.31
N LEU A 172 8.43 -36.63 11.44
CA LEU A 172 7.43 -37.49 12.06
C LEU A 172 6.34 -37.84 11.02
N PRO A 173 5.70 -39.02 11.09
CA PRO A 173 4.58 -39.32 10.22
C PRO A 173 3.50 -38.24 10.36
N ILE A 174 3.23 -37.51 9.28
CA ILE A 174 2.34 -36.33 9.21
C ILE A 174 0.94 -36.62 9.79
N ALA A 175 0.51 -37.88 9.77
CA ALA A 175 -0.81 -38.31 10.22
C ALA A 175 -1.01 -38.30 11.76
N SER A 176 0.03 -38.12 12.58
CA SER A 176 -0.06 -38.21 14.05
C SER A 176 0.44 -36.97 14.80
N MET A 177 0.65 -35.85 14.12
CA MET A 177 1.16 -34.63 14.75
C MET A 177 0.08 -33.97 15.63
N PRO A 178 0.31 -33.76 16.95
CA PRO A 178 -0.64 -33.07 17.81
C PRO A 178 -0.90 -31.64 17.32
N LEU A 179 -2.17 -31.24 17.28
CA LEU A 179 -2.57 -29.89 16.85
C LEU A 179 -1.86 -28.75 17.62
N PRO A 180 -1.69 -28.81 18.96
CA PRO A 180 -0.95 -27.78 19.68
C PRO A 180 0.50 -27.65 19.24
N PHE A 181 1.17 -28.77 18.97
CA PHE A 181 2.53 -28.78 18.45
C PHE A 181 2.59 -28.17 17.05
N TRP A 182 1.68 -28.57 16.16
CA TRP A 182 1.61 -28.02 14.81
C TRP A 182 1.43 -26.49 14.83
N LYS A 183 0.53 -25.97 15.68
CA LYS A 183 0.31 -24.52 15.83
C LYS A 183 1.53 -23.77 16.35
N ARG A 184 2.18 -24.27 17.41
CA ARG A 184 3.40 -23.65 17.96
C ARG A 184 4.51 -23.56 16.92
N THR A 185 4.72 -24.64 16.16
CA THR A 185 5.73 -24.67 15.09
C THR A 185 5.35 -23.74 13.94
N GLU A 186 4.07 -23.67 13.58
CA GLU A 186 3.59 -22.75 12.54
C GLU A 186 3.81 -21.29 12.93
N ASP A 187 3.51 -20.92 14.19
CA ASP A 187 3.76 -19.58 14.72
C ASP A 187 5.27 -19.25 14.73
N ALA A 188 6.12 -20.22 15.11
CA ALA A 188 7.57 -20.05 15.09
C ALA A 188 8.11 -19.89 13.65
N LEU A 189 7.63 -20.71 12.70
CA LEU A 189 7.99 -20.61 11.29
C LEU A 189 7.52 -19.28 10.69
N ARG A 190 6.34 -18.79 11.08
CA ARG A 190 5.83 -17.48 10.67
C ARG A 190 6.76 -16.35 11.15
N LEU A 191 7.17 -16.40 12.41
CA LEU A 191 8.10 -15.41 12.97
C LEU A 191 9.47 -15.46 12.27
N ALA A 192 10.01 -16.66 12.06
CA ALA A 192 11.27 -16.87 11.36
C ALA A 192 11.21 -16.36 9.92
N PHE A 193 10.10 -16.62 9.22
CA PHE A 193 9.83 -16.12 7.88
C PHE A 193 9.89 -14.59 7.81
N TYR A 194 9.14 -13.90 8.69
CA TYR A 194 9.13 -12.44 8.72
C TYR A 194 10.52 -11.85 9.02
N THR A 195 11.23 -12.46 9.97
CA THR A 195 12.60 -12.05 10.34
C THR A 195 13.55 -12.21 9.16
N ASN A 196 13.57 -13.38 8.53
CA ASN A 196 14.47 -13.66 7.41
C ASN A 196 14.14 -12.83 6.16
N HIS A 197 12.85 -12.56 5.90
CA HIS A 197 12.44 -11.65 4.83
C HIS A 197 13.02 -10.24 5.06
N LYS A 198 12.88 -9.71 6.28
CA LYS A 198 13.42 -8.41 6.66
C LYS A 198 14.95 -8.37 6.54
N GLU A 199 15.64 -9.39 7.04
CA GLU A 199 17.10 -9.49 6.93
C GLU A 199 17.58 -9.56 5.47
N PHE A 200 16.85 -10.28 4.62
CA PHE A 200 17.13 -10.35 3.18
C PHE A 200 16.94 -8.99 2.51
N MET A 201 15.78 -8.33 2.68
CA MET A 201 15.49 -7.04 2.05
C MET A 201 16.47 -5.94 2.49
N VAL A 202 16.82 -5.90 3.77
CA VAL A 202 17.83 -4.96 4.29
C VAL A 202 19.20 -5.24 3.68
N SER A 203 19.60 -6.50 3.57
CA SER A 203 20.88 -6.88 2.95
C SER A 203 20.93 -6.55 1.46
N LEU A 204 19.79 -6.70 0.77
CA LEU A 204 19.64 -6.38 -0.66
C LEU A 204 19.81 -4.88 -0.91
N ARG A 205 19.09 -4.06 -0.14
CA ARG A 205 19.21 -2.59 -0.19
C ARG A 205 20.62 -2.12 0.15
N THR A 206 21.22 -2.73 1.18
CA THR A 206 22.61 -2.44 1.57
C THR A 206 23.59 -2.78 0.45
N TYR A 207 23.39 -3.91 -0.25
CA TYR A 207 24.21 -4.31 -1.39
C TYR A 207 24.14 -3.28 -2.51
N TYR A 208 22.94 -2.84 -2.90
CA TYR A 208 22.77 -1.83 -3.94
C TYR A 208 23.37 -0.47 -3.56
N GLU A 209 23.19 -0.02 -2.32
CA GLU A 209 23.81 1.23 -1.85
C GLU A 209 25.34 1.19 -1.85
N VAL A 210 25.91 0.06 -1.44
CA VAL A 210 27.35 -0.16 -1.48
C VAL A 210 27.85 -0.18 -2.93
N LEU A 211 27.12 -0.77 -3.87
CA LEU A 211 27.45 -0.69 -5.30
C LEU A 211 27.42 0.76 -5.82
N LEU A 212 26.37 1.53 -5.52
CA LEU A 212 26.23 2.94 -5.92
C LEU A 212 27.38 3.83 -5.41
N ARG A 213 27.91 3.51 -4.22
CA ARG A 213 29.04 4.21 -3.61
C ARG A 213 30.38 3.75 -4.17
N SER A 214 30.52 2.47 -4.52
CA SER A 214 31.77 1.92 -5.03
C SER A 214 32.19 2.45 -6.40
N LYS A 215 31.25 3.03 -7.17
CA LYS A 215 31.48 3.65 -8.49
C LYS A 215 31.86 5.14 -8.42
N LYS A 216 31.62 5.81 -7.29
CA LYS A 216 31.63 7.28 -7.16
C LYS A 216 33.03 7.94 -7.15
N VAL A 217 34.08 7.27 -7.63
CA VAL A 217 35.48 7.77 -7.50
C VAL A 217 36.19 7.93 -8.85
N ASP A 218 35.65 7.42 -9.96
CA ASP A 218 36.31 7.62 -11.26
C ASP A 218 35.97 8.97 -11.92
N ASP A 219 34.88 9.63 -11.54
CA ASP A 219 34.56 11.00 -12.01
C ASP A 219 35.47 12.09 -11.37
N ASP A 220 36.06 11.81 -10.20
CA ASP A 220 36.98 12.73 -9.50
C ASP A 220 38.47 12.43 -9.80
N ALA A 221 38.77 11.31 -10.46
CA ALA A 221 40.14 10.86 -10.76
C ALA A 221 40.67 11.31 -12.14
N GLU A 222 39.85 11.93 -12.98
CA GLU A 222 40.32 12.60 -14.22
C GLU A 222 41.00 13.96 -13.95
N GLY A 223 41.17 14.37 -12.69
CA GLY A 223 41.76 15.65 -12.30
C GLY A 223 43.29 15.69 -12.16
N GLU A 224 43.97 14.57 -11.92
CA GLU A 224 45.42 14.59 -11.62
C GLU A 224 46.15 13.37 -12.18
N GLY A 225 46.34 13.35 -13.50
CA GLY A 225 47.26 12.36 -14.10
C GLY A 225 47.10 12.19 -15.59
N ILE A 226 47.49 13.19 -16.37
CA ILE A 226 48.24 13.12 -17.65
C ILE A 226 48.41 14.58 -18.09
N ARG A 227 49.43 15.25 -17.55
CA ARG A 227 50.08 16.39 -18.20
C ARG A 227 51.49 15.96 -18.52
N GLU A 228 51.66 15.31 -19.66
CA GLU A 228 52.79 15.57 -20.58
C GLU A 228 52.67 14.71 -21.83
N VAL A 229 53.07 15.34 -22.95
CA VAL A 229 53.20 14.80 -24.31
C VAL A 229 51.90 14.69 -25.13
N SER A 230 51.48 15.81 -25.72
CA SER A 230 51.69 16.00 -27.17
C SER A 230 51.31 17.41 -27.62
N LYS A 231 52.33 18.16 -28.06
CA LYS A 231 52.13 19.26 -29.01
C LYS A 231 52.02 18.61 -30.39
N LYS A 232 50.81 18.66 -30.97
CA LYS A 232 50.49 18.88 -32.40
C LYS A 232 49.32 18.01 -32.85
N GLY A 233 48.30 18.67 -33.38
CA GLY A 233 47.45 18.13 -34.44
C GLY A 233 46.06 17.68 -33.98
N ASN A 234 45.07 18.48 -34.37
CA ASN A 234 43.68 18.18 -34.71
C ASN A 234 42.96 16.95 -34.12
N THR A 235 41.74 17.25 -33.66
CA THR A 235 40.54 16.39 -33.60
C THR A 235 40.72 15.06 -32.89
N ASP A 236 40.23 14.98 -31.66
CA ASP A 236 39.41 13.81 -31.29
C ASP A 236 38.56 14.06 -30.05
N GLU A 237 37.37 13.48 -30.11
CA GLU A 237 36.37 13.37 -29.07
C GLU A 237 36.98 12.71 -27.83
N THR A 238 36.89 13.38 -26.68
CA THR A 238 37.03 12.72 -25.38
C THR A 238 35.85 11.78 -25.20
N GLU A 239 36.02 10.51 -25.57
CA GLU A 239 35.15 9.40 -25.23
C GLU A 239 34.94 9.36 -23.72
N LYS A 240 33.81 9.89 -23.24
CA LYS A 240 33.19 9.39 -22.01
C LYS A 240 32.85 7.92 -22.27
N ARG A 241 33.64 6.99 -21.74
CA ARG A 241 33.31 5.56 -21.77
C ARG A 241 32.12 5.30 -20.87
N GLU A 242 30.92 5.56 -21.37
CA GLU A 242 29.69 5.02 -20.81
C GLU A 242 29.73 3.49 -20.95
N PHE A 243 29.53 2.81 -19.84
CA PHE A 243 29.49 1.34 -19.81
C PHE A 243 28.17 0.87 -20.42
N ILE A 244 28.22 0.46 -21.69
CA ILE A 244 27.08 -0.12 -22.40
C ILE A 244 26.93 -1.58 -21.97
N ILE A 245 25.79 -1.94 -21.39
CA ILE A 245 25.43 -3.34 -21.11
C ILE A 245 25.10 -4.00 -22.47
N PRO A 246 25.69 -5.16 -22.81
CA PRO A 246 25.36 -5.87 -24.04
C PRO A 246 23.86 -6.23 -24.08
N PRO A 247 23.16 -6.02 -25.21
CA PRO A 247 21.72 -6.25 -25.34
C PRO A 247 21.26 -7.69 -25.01
N GLU A 248 22.19 -8.64 -25.04
CA GLU A 248 21.97 -10.07 -24.92
C GLU A 248 21.84 -10.56 -23.47
N VAL A 249 22.19 -9.72 -22.49
CA VAL A 249 22.21 -10.06 -21.05
C VAL A 249 21.13 -9.32 -20.26
N CYS A 250 20.43 -8.38 -20.89
CA CYS A 250 19.35 -7.59 -20.29
C CYS A 250 18.01 -8.36 -20.29
N PRO A 251 17.25 -8.41 -19.17
CA PRO A 251 15.88 -8.87 -19.20
C PRO A 251 15.09 -8.04 -20.21
N SER A 252 14.19 -8.70 -20.94
CA SER A 252 13.53 -8.23 -22.17
C SER A 252 12.90 -6.84 -22.12
N PHE A 253 12.65 -6.28 -20.92
CA PHE A 253 12.12 -4.92 -20.73
C PHE A 253 13.18 -3.81 -20.88
N LEU A 254 14.46 -4.07 -20.58
CA LEU A 254 15.55 -3.13 -20.87
C LEU A 254 15.75 -3.00 -22.39
N VAL A 255 15.48 -4.07 -23.14
CA VAL A 255 15.60 -4.11 -24.61
C VAL A 255 14.60 -3.16 -25.30
N GLN A 256 13.46 -2.82 -24.71
CA GLN A 256 12.51 -1.89 -25.35
C GLN A 256 12.88 -0.41 -25.17
N LYS A 257 13.61 -0.05 -24.10
CA LYS A 257 14.29 1.26 -24.00
C LYS A 257 15.57 1.28 -24.85
N LEU A 258 16.26 0.14 -24.99
CA LEU A 258 17.43 -0.03 -25.88
C LEU A 258 17.07 -0.10 -27.37
N LYS A 259 15.81 -0.35 -27.73
CA LYS A 259 15.30 -0.30 -29.12
C LYS A 259 14.92 1.12 -29.57
N GLY A 260 15.14 2.12 -28.72
CA GLY A 260 14.96 3.54 -29.02
C GLY A 260 15.82 4.43 -28.13
N GLU A 261 17.14 4.38 -28.36
CA GLU A 261 18.08 5.51 -28.18
C GLU A 261 18.40 6.08 -26.77
N GLU A 262 18.17 5.39 -25.65
CA GLU A 262 18.75 5.81 -24.35
C GLU A 262 19.61 4.73 -23.68
N VAL A 263 20.89 5.04 -23.46
CA VAL A 263 21.82 4.27 -22.61
C VAL A 263 21.42 4.48 -21.15
N VAL A 264 20.76 3.50 -20.52
CA VAL A 264 20.56 3.52 -19.06
C VAL A 264 21.87 3.14 -18.39
N SER A 265 22.45 4.05 -17.60
CA SER A 265 23.71 3.74 -16.94
C SER A 265 23.51 2.62 -15.90
N LEU A 266 24.54 1.79 -15.68
CA LEU A 266 24.52 0.78 -14.61
C LEU A 266 24.17 1.38 -13.23
N ARG A 267 24.52 2.65 -13.00
CA ARG A 267 24.20 3.37 -11.76
C ARG A 267 22.69 3.59 -11.64
N ASP A 268 22.05 4.03 -12.72
CA ASP A 268 20.62 4.31 -12.74
C ASP A 268 19.83 3.01 -12.63
N TYR A 269 20.34 1.94 -13.23
CA TYR A 269 19.78 0.60 -13.06
C TYR A 269 19.86 0.11 -11.61
N ILE A 270 21.01 0.24 -10.94
CA ILE A 270 21.15 -0.12 -9.52
C ILE A 270 20.22 0.76 -8.66
N SER A 271 20.15 2.06 -8.94
CA SER A 271 19.26 3.01 -8.24
C SER A 271 17.78 2.62 -8.40
N LEU A 272 17.38 2.24 -9.61
CA LEU A 272 16.04 1.75 -9.92
C LEU A 272 15.72 0.47 -9.13
N GLN A 273 16.61 -0.51 -9.13
CA GLN A 273 16.43 -1.76 -8.37
C GLN A 273 16.35 -1.50 -6.86
N ASN A 274 17.16 -0.58 -6.33
CA ASN A 274 17.10 -0.22 -4.93
C ASN A 274 15.79 0.47 -4.53
N ARG A 275 15.26 1.33 -5.41
CA ARG A 275 13.94 1.95 -5.21
C ARG A 275 12.83 0.91 -5.21
N TRP A 276 12.86 -0.07 -6.12
CA TRP A 276 11.91 -1.18 -6.10
C TRP A 276 12.00 -2.01 -4.81
N ALA A 277 13.22 -2.40 -4.40
CA ALA A 277 13.45 -3.12 -3.15
C ALA A 277 12.91 -2.36 -1.93
N THR A 278 13.14 -1.06 -1.85
CA THR A 278 12.63 -0.22 -0.76
C THR A 278 11.10 -0.19 -0.73
N ASN A 279 10.44 -0.11 -1.88
CA ASN A 279 8.98 -0.04 -1.97
C ASN A 279 8.30 -1.38 -1.68
N ILE A 280 8.87 -2.50 -2.13
CA ILE A 280 8.38 -3.84 -1.80
C ILE A 280 8.54 -4.11 -0.30
N ASP A 281 9.71 -3.78 0.26
CA ASP A 281 9.94 -3.93 1.70
C ASP A 281 8.94 -3.10 2.53
N GLY A 282 8.72 -1.85 2.14
CA GLY A 282 7.75 -0.95 2.77
C GLY A 282 6.31 -1.46 2.65
N LEU A 283 5.91 -1.95 1.48
CA LEU A 283 4.60 -2.56 1.25
C LEU A 283 4.38 -3.76 2.20
N THR A 284 5.33 -4.70 2.25
CA THR A 284 5.19 -5.91 3.08
C THR A 284 5.10 -5.57 4.56
N GLN A 285 5.95 -4.66 5.04
CA GLN A 285 5.96 -4.26 6.45
C GLN A 285 4.70 -3.47 6.85
N ILE A 286 4.23 -2.53 6.02
CA ILE A 286 3.05 -1.74 6.40
C ILE A 286 1.78 -2.58 6.42
N LEU A 287 1.62 -3.51 5.48
CA LEU A 287 0.45 -4.37 5.46
C LEU A 287 0.39 -5.26 6.72
N ALA A 288 1.54 -5.66 7.25
CA ALA A 288 1.62 -6.32 8.56
C ALA A 288 1.17 -5.40 9.70
N VAL A 289 1.56 -4.11 9.70
CA VAL A 289 1.08 -3.12 10.69
C VAL A 289 -0.43 -2.96 10.64
N ALA A 290 -0.96 -2.67 9.44
CA ALA A 290 -2.38 -2.47 9.22
C ALA A 290 -3.20 -3.68 9.69
N LYS A 291 -2.72 -4.89 9.38
CA LYS A 291 -3.29 -6.13 9.89
C LYS A 291 -3.39 -6.15 11.40
N THR A 292 -2.28 -5.93 12.10
CA THR A 292 -2.27 -5.95 13.57
C THR A 292 -3.23 -4.92 14.16
N GLN A 293 -3.36 -3.75 13.54
CA GLN A 293 -4.27 -2.71 14.04
C GLN A 293 -5.74 -3.05 13.79
N HIS A 294 -6.07 -3.53 12.59
CA HIS A 294 -7.44 -3.93 12.28
C HIS A 294 -7.87 -5.19 13.05
N ASN A 295 -6.94 -6.06 13.44
CA ASN A 295 -7.23 -7.20 14.32
C ASN A 295 -7.58 -6.77 15.75
N GLY A 296 -7.14 -5.58 16.17
CA GLY A 296 -7.47 -4.98 17.47
C GLY A 296 -8.71 -4.08 17.46
N GLN A 297 -9.51 -4.06 16.38
CA GLN A 297 -10.75 -3.30 16.33
C GLN A 297 -11.75 -3.86 17.33
N GLU A 298 -12.24 -3.03 18.26
CA GLU A 298 -13.20 -3.42 19.32
C GLU A 298 -14.50 -4.04 18.79
N LYS A 299 -14.81 -3.84 17.50
CA LYS A 299 -16.01 -4.38 16.85
C LYS A 299 -15.72 -5.44 15.81
N ASN A 300 -14.46 -5.83 15.62
CA ASN A 300 -14.13 -7.01 14.83
C ASN A 300 -14.85 -6.99 13.44
N ARG A 301 -14.84 -5.81 12.81
CA ARG A 301 -15.83 -5.43 11.80
C ARG A 301 -15.67 -6.22 10.50
N LEU A 302 -16.79 -6.75 10.01
CA LEU A 302 -16.89 -7.32 8.66
C LEU A 302 -17.39 -6.29 7.62
N ARG A 303 -16.99 -6.48 6.36
CA ARG A 303 -17.51 -5.71 5.21
C ARG A 303 -18.97 -6.09 4.95
N LYS A 304 -19.84 -5.08 4.91
CA LYS A 304 -21.30 -5.24 4.75
C LYS A 304 -21.73 -6.04 3.51
N THR A 305 -20.97 -5.98 2.43
CA THR A 305 -21.34 -6.60 1.15
C THR A 305 -20.74 -7.98 0.92
N GLN A 306 -19.71 -8.37 1.68
CA GLN A 306 -18.92 -9.58 1.40
C GLN A 306 -18.66 -10.46 2.63
N ASN A 307 -19.01 -10.02 3.84
CA ASN A 307 -18.74 -10.73 5.10
C ASN A 307 -17.27 -11.16 5.26
N ILE A 308 -16.34 -10.31 4.79
CA ILE A 308 -14.89 -10.47 4.95
C ILE A 308 -14.35 -9.44 5.97
N PRO A 309 -13.18 -9.67 6.61
CA PRO A 309 -12.60 -8.71 7.55
C PRO A 309 -12.44 -7.33 6.90
N PHE A 310 -12.76 -6.27 7.64
CA PHE A 310 -12.62 -4.91 7.14
C PHE A 310 -11.20 -4.59 6.66
N ALA A 311 -10.17 -5.19 7.30
CA ALA A 311 -8.75 -5.05 6.94
C ALA A 311 -8.41 -5.31 5.47
N TYR A 312 -9.24 -6.08 4.75
CA TYR A 312 -9.05 -6.30 3.30
C TYR A 312 -9.21 -5.02 2.47
N HIS A 313 -10.06 -4.09 2.91
CA HIS A 313 -10.29 -2.85 2.19
C HIS A 313 -9.04 -1.96 2.11
N PRO A 314 -8.42 -1.53 3.23
CA PRO A 314 -7.19 -0.74 3.17
C PRO A 314 -6.03 -1.49 2.49
N PHE A 315 -6.02 -2.82 2.55
CA PHE A 315 -5.06 -3.63 1.80
C PHE A 315 -5.26 -3.51 0.28
N GLU A 316 -6.47 -3.76 -0.22
CA GLU A 316 -6.77 -3.67 -1.66
C GLU A 316 -6.53 -2.24 -2.18
N VAL A 317 -6.86 -1.21 -1.39
CA VAL A 317 -6.54 0.19 -1.70
C VAL A 317 -5.03 0.43 -1.77
N THR A 318 -4.25 -0.17 -0.87
CA THR A 318 -2.78 -0.04 -0.87
C THR A 318 -2.16 -0.72 -2.08
N LEU A 319 -2.62 -1.92 -2.45
CA LEU A 319 -2.14 -2.61 -3.66
C LEU A 319 -2.51 -1.86 -4.94
N ALA A 320 -3.73 -1.33 -5.01
CA ALA A 320 -4.18 -0.49 -6.11
C ALA A 320 -3.27 0.74 -6.26
N THR A 321 -3.00 1.44 -5.16
CA THR A 321 -2.05 2.57 -5.13
C THR A 321 -0.66 2.13 -5.58
N PHE A 322 -0.19 0.96 -5.12
CA PHE A 322 1.11 0.43 -5.50
C PHE A 322 1.20 0.26 -7.02
N ARG A 323 0.18 -0.31 -7.65
CA ARG A 323 0.11 -0.47 -9.11
C ARG A 323 0.00 0.86 -9.86
N ASP A 324 -0.84 1.77 -9.36
CA ASP A 324 -1.26 2.95 -10.11
C ASP A 324 -0.35 4.18 -9.92
N VAL A 325 0.57 4.15 -8.96
CA VAL A 325 1.47 5.27 -8.63
C VAL A 325 2.95 4.89 -8.75
N ILE A 326 3.35 3.78 -8.14
CA ILE A 326 4.78 3.43 -7.96
C ILE A 326 5.55 3.37 -9.28
N PRO A 327 5.01 2.76 -10.36
CA PRO A 327 5.75 2.70 -11.62
C PRO A 327 6.09 4.07 -12.21
N TYR A 328 5.21 5.06 -12.02
CA TYR A 328 5.41 6.41 -12.54
C TYR A 328 6.45 7.19 -11.72
N VAL A 329 6.48 6.97 -10.39
CA VAL A 329 7.39 7.69 -9.49
C VAL A 329 8.79 7.06 -9.48
N ILE A 330 8.89 5.74 -9.57
CA ILE A 330 10.18 5.04 -9.54
C ILE A 330 10.98 5.28 -10.84
N GLU A 331 10.34 5.55 -11.96
CA GLU A 331 11.07 5.74 -13.22
C GLU A 331 11.51 7.20 -13.47
N GLU A 332 10.87 8.19 -12.83
CA GLU A 332 11.24 9.60 -12.96
C GLU A 332 12.18 10.09 -11.83
N GLU A 333 13.47 10.28 -12.12
CA GLU A 333 14.42 10.86 -11.14
C GLU A 333 14.02 12.26 -10.64
N LYS A 334 13.31 13.06 -11.47
CA LYS A 334 12.91 14.44 -11.12
C LYS A 334 11.80 14.51 -10.07
N LEU A 335 10.94 13.49 -9.97
CA LEU A 335 9.91 13.41 -8.92
C LEU A 335 10.49 12.93 -7.58
N GLY A 336 11.64 12.24 -7.59
CA GLY A 336 12.14 11.39 -6.51
C GLY A 336 12.55 12.04 -5.17
N SER A 337 12.54 13.37 -5.02
CA SER A 337 12.91 14.02 -3.74
C SER A 337 11.71 14.44 -2.88
N ASP A 338 10.55 14.69 -3.48
CA ASP A 338 9.32 15.12 -2.78
C ASP A 338 8.35 13.96 -2.49
N TYR A 339 8.54 12.81 -3.14
CA TYR A 339 7.63 11.68 -3.13
C TYR A 339 8.25 10.48 -2.40
N ASN A 340 8.07 10.43 -1.07
CA ASN A 340 8.37 9.23 -0.30
C ASN A 340 7.23 8.22 -0.50
N MET A 341 7.48 7.18 -1.30
CA MET A 341 6.48 6.16 -1.62
C MET A 341 6.14 5.24 -0.43
N PRO A 342 7.09 4.80 0.41
CA PRO A 342 6.77 4.19 1.69
C PRO A 342 5.79 5.00 2.54
N LEU A 343 5.91 6.35 2.56
CA LEU A 343 4.95 7.22 3.24
C LEU A 343 3.54 7.12 2.62
N LEU A 344 3.43 7.15 1.29
CA LEU A 344 2.14 7.01 0.61
C LEU A 344 1.49 5.66 0.92
N LEU A 345 2.22 4.56 0.80
CA LEU A 345 1.74 3.21 1.12
C LEU A 345 1.33 3.11 2.59
N THR A 346 2.08 3.77 3.49
CA THR A 346 1.73 3.91 4.91
C THR A 346 0.39 4.57 5.12
N VAL A 347 0.15 5.70 4.46
CA VAL A 347 -1.15 6.38 4.57
C VAL A 347 -2.27 5.50 4.00
N CYS A 348 -2.08 4.87 2.83
CA CYS A 348 -3.10 4.00 2.24
C CYS A 348 -3.49 2.83 3.15
N ALA A 349 -2.52 2.17 3.77
CA ALA A 349 -2.80 1.01 4.61
C ALA A 349 -3.49 1.38 5.93
N LEU A 350 -3.40 2.64 6.37
CA LEU A 350 -3.86 3.10 7.67
C LEU A 350 -5.00 4.14 7.57
N HIS A 351 -5.48 4.45 6.37
CA HIS A 351 -6.38 5.60 6.13
C HIS A 351 -7.70 5.53 6.92
N ASP A 352 -8.21 4.32 7.15
CA ASP A 352 -9.47 4.08 7.87
C ASP A 352 -9.29 3.79 9.37
N ILE A 353 -8.06 3.61 9.85
CA ILE A 353 -7.81 3.24 11.25
C ILE A 353 -8.38 4.29 12.22
N LEU A 354 -8.24 5.58 11.89
CA LEU A 354 -8.79 6.67 12.72
C LEU A 354 -10.32 6.73 12.72
N GLU A 355 -10.97 6.15 11.71
CA GLU A 355 -12.43 6.10 11.64
C GLU A 355 -12.99 4.87 12.36
N ASP A 356 -12.23 3.77 12.37
CA ASP A 356 -12.70 2.46 12.81
C ASP A 356 -12.04 1.93 14.09
N THR A 357 -11.11 2.65 14.70
CA THR A 357 -10.46 2.29 15.97
C THR A 357 -10.45 3.47 16.93
N GLU A 358 -10.19 3.20 18.21
CA GLU A 358 -9.93 4.25 19.21
C GLU A 358 -8.53 4.89 19.08
N LEU A 359 -7.71 4.43 18.12
CA LEU A 359 -6.34 4.92 17.98
C LEU A 359 -6.31 6.37 17.54
N THR A 360 -5.49 7.16 18.22
CA THR A 360 -5.19 8.53 17.81
C THR A 360 -4.10 8.54 16.73
N ILE A 361 -3.94 9.68 16.06
CA ILE A 361 -2.82 9.87 15.12
C ILE A 361 -1.46 9.70 15.81
N ALA A 362 -1.37 10.02 17.11
CA ALA A 362 -0.14 9.84 17.89
C ALA A 362 0.16 8.34 18.09
N ASP A 363 -0.84 7.53 18.41
CA ASP A 363 -0.69 6.08 18.58
C ASP A 363 -0.27 5.42 17.27
N ILE A 364 -0.88 5.84 16.15
CA ILE A 364 -0.51 5.37 14.81
C ILE A 364 0.97 5.68 14.53
N ARG A 365 1.43 6.91 14.84
CA ARG A 365 2.83 7.30 14.63
C ARG A 365 3.81 6.42 15.41
N GLU A 366 3.56 6.19 16.69
CA GLU A 366 4.47 5.38 17.51
C GLU A 366 4.49 3.91 17.04
N LYS A 367 3.32 3.37 16.63
CA LYS A 367 3.22 2.02 16.07
C LYS A 367 3.93 1.87 14.72
N VAL A 368 3.75 2.84 13.82
CA VAL A 368 4.45 2.88 12.52
C VAL A 368 5.96 2.93 12.73
N LYS A 369 6.43 3.84 13.58
CA LYS A 369 7.85 3.97 13.92
C LYS A 369 8.41 2.69 14.53
N GLY A 370 7.63 2.03 15.38
CA GLY A 370 7.98 0.76 16.00
C GLY A 370 7.97 -0.46 15.08
N VAL A 371 7.59 -0.33 13.80
CA VAL A 371 7.58 -1.46 12.85
C VAL A 371 8.37 -1.17 11.59
N LEU A 372 8.10 -0.06 10.90
CA LEU A 372 8.80 0.33 9.68
C LEU A 372 10.24 0.80 9.95
N ASP A 373 10.46 1.46 11.10
CA ASP A 373 11.78 1.96 11.51
C ASP A 373 12.34 1.20 12.73
N ALA A 374 11.68 0.11 13.17
CA ALA A 374 12.24 -0.79 14.16
C ALA A 374 13.37 -1.58 13.52
N TYR A 375 14.54 -0.98 13.54
CA TYR A 375 15.79 -1.58 13.18
C TYR A 375 15.97 -2.94 13.87
N ASP A 376 16.19 -4.00 13.08
CA ASP A 376 16.54 -5.31 13.63
C ASP A 376 18.02 -5.29 14.07
N SER A 377 18.23 -5.42 15.37
CA SER A 377 19.56 -5.43 15.97
C SER A 377 20.44 -6.60 15.48
N SER A 378 19.88 -7.64 14.85
CA SER A 378 20.64 -8.75 14.27
C SER A 378 21.64 -8.30 13.20
N LEU A 379 21.38 -7.17 12.53
CA LEU A 379 22.23 -6.61 11.48
C LEU A 379 23.29 -5.62 12.01
N THR A 380 23.27 -5.28 13.31
CA THR A 380 24.15 -4.26 13.91
C THR A 380 25.63 -4.57 13.73
N PRO A 381 26.10 -5.81 13.95
CA PRO A 381 27.50 -6.13 13.76
C PRO A 381 27.99 -5.89 12.33
N LEU A 382 27.14 -6.16 11.34
CA LEU A 382 27.44 -5.90 9.94
C LEU A 382 27.47 -4.40 9.65
N LEU A 383 26.45 -3.66 10.07
CA LEU A 383 26.34 -2.23 9.78
C LEU A 383 27.41 -1.40 10.49
N ASN A 384 27.81 -1.79 11.71
CA ASN A 384 28.96 -1.20 12.41
C ASN A 384 30.23 -1.35 11.57
N LYS A 385 30.47 -2.57 11.08
CA LYS A 385 31.64 -2.88 10.25
C LYS A 385 31.61 -2.16 8.91
N LEU A 386 30.44 -2.06 8.27
CA LEU A 386 30.24 -1.29 7.04
C LEU A 386 30.41 0.21 7.29
N GLY A 387 29.89 0.73 8.41
CA GLY A 387 30.03 2.12 8.82
C GLY A 387 31.48 2.55 8.93
N GLU A 388 32.25 1.83 9.75
CA GLU A 388 33.70 2.04 9.90
C GLU A 388 34.42 2.03 8.54
N ASP A 389 34.03 1.11 7.65
CA ASP A 389 34.63 0.92 6.35
C ASP A 389 34.26 1.99 5.29
N PHE A 390 33.12 2.65 5.41
CA PHE A 390 32.64 3.69 4.49
C PHE A 390 32.76 5.11 5.06
N GLY A 391 33.31 5.27 6.26
CA GLY A 391 33.41 6.56 6.95
C GLY A 391 32.06 7.11 7.38
N LEU A 392 31.11 6.23 7.70
CA LEU A 392 29.77 6.57 8.17
C LEU A 392 29.58 5.95 9.55
N SER A 393 28.84 6.58 10.45
CA SER A 393 28.39 5.82 11.61
C SER A 393 27.38 4.76 11.16
N ALA A 394 27.27 3.64 11.88
CA ALA A 394 26.20 2.67 11.64
C ALA A 394 24.83 3.35 11.69
N ARG A 395 24.68 4.35 12.56
CA ARG A 395 23.49 5.18 12.67
C ARG A 395 23.22 5.98 11.40
N ASP A 396 24.24 6.49 10.72
CA ASP A 396 24.07 7.16 9.43
C ASP A 396 23.66 6.18 8.34
N ILE A 397 24.15 4.94 8.37
CA ILE A 397 23.71 3.90 7.42
C ILE A 397 22.24 3.54 7.69
N ILE A 398 21.88 3.35 8.95
CA ILE A 398 20.50 3.05 9.37
C ILE A 398 19.57 4.18 8.94
N ASN A 399 19.83 5.41 9.41
CA ASN A 399 18.95 6.55 9.17
C ASN A 399 18.84 6.94 7.68
N LYS A 400 19.90 6.72 6.90
CA LYS A 400 19.94 7.18 5.50
C LYS A 400 19.46 6.13 4.52
N TYR A 401 19.62 4.85 4.85
CA TYR A 401 19.44 3.77 3.89
C TYR A 401 18.50 2.68 4.35
N LEU A 402 18.25 2.56 5.66
CA LEU A 402 17.44 1.49 6.25
C LEU A 402 16.09 1.99 6.77
N ASP A 403 16.07 3.15 7.41
CA ASP A 403 14.83 3.84 7.78
C ASP A 403 14.04 4.16 6.50
N MET A 404 12.77 3.74 6.47
CA MET A 404 11.89 4.02 5.33
C MET A 404 11.19 5.36 5.49
N LEU A 405 10.96 5.77 6.74
CA LEU A 405 10.28 7.01 7.07
C LEU A 405 11.16 7.87 7.97
N SER A 406 11.43 9.10 7.53
CA SER A 406 12.07 10.09 8.39
C SER A 406 11.07 10.70 9.39
N GLU A 407 11.55 11.37 10.44
CA GLU A 407 10.69 12.16 11.34
C GLU A 407 9.88 13.24 10.60
N LYS A 408 10.37 13.71 9.44
CA LYS A 408 9.60 14.59 8.56
C LYS A 408 8.44 13.84 7.92
N ASP A 409 8.67 12.62 7.42
CA ASP A 409 7.63 11.79 6.81
C ASP A 409 6.55 11.41 7.82
N LEU A 410 6.92 11.09 9.07
CA LEU A 410 5.96 10.85 10.14
C LEU A 410 5.08 12.08 10.45
N LYS A 411 5.63 13.30 10.33
CA LYS A 411 4.85 14.55 10.46
C LYS A 411 3.92 14.75 9.26
N ASP A 412 4.39 14.44 8.05
CA ASP A 412 3.60 14.54 6.83
C ASP A 412 2.46 13.50 6.86
N MET A 413 2.72 12.27 7.28
CA MET A 413 1.71 11.21 7.52
C MET A 413 0.56 11.72 8.40
N ARG A 414 0.89 12.34 9.55
CA ARG A 414 -0.11 12.91 10.46
C ARG A 414 -1.01 13.94 9.76
N LYS A 415 -0.43 14.80 8.93
CA LYS A 415 -1.17 15.81 8.19
C LYS A 415 -2.08 15.17 7.13
N ILE A 416 -1.57 14.17 6.41
CA ILE A 416 -2.33 13.46 5.37
C ILE A 416 -3.52 12.70 6.00
N LEU A 417 -3.28 11.92 7.06
CA LEU A 417 -4.35 11.19 7.77
C LEU A 417 -5.40 12.15 8.37
N LYS A 418 -4.98 13.32 8.85
CA LYS A 418 -5.90 14.38 9.31
C LYS A 418 -6.79 14.88 8.17
N ILE A 419 -6.28 15.02 6.95
CA ILE A 419 -7.09 15.45 5.79
C ILE A 419 -8.10 14.38 5.39
N ILE A 420 -7.68 13.11 5.32
CA ILE A 420 -8.51 12.01 4.81
C ILE A 420 -9.59 11.60 5.82
N SER A 421 -9.28 11.57 7.12
CA SER A 421 -10.21 11.14 8.16
C SER A 421 -11.40 12.10 8.28
N ASN A 422 -12.62 11.56 8.30
CA ASN A 422 -13.84 12.30 8.56
C ASN A 422 -13.94 12.80 10.00
N ASN A 423 -13.43 12.00 10.95
CA ASN A 423 -13.53 12.24 12.40
C ASN A 423 -12.53 13.28 12.92
N SER A 424 -11.46 13.54 12.17
CA SER A 424 -10.51 14.59 12.56
C SER A 424 -11.17 15.98 12.52
N THR A 425 -10.81 16.83 13.47
CA THR A 425 -11.17 18.25 13.48
C THR A 425 -10.02 19.09 12.93
N LEU A 426 -10.38 20.20 12.26
CA LEU A 426 -9.40 21.22 11.89
C LEU A 426 -8.97 21.95 13.16
N ASP A 427 -7.71 22.34 13.24
CA ASP A 427 -7.28 23.27 14.29
C ASP A 427 -7.76 24.70 13.99
N GLU A 428 -7.58 25.63 14.93
CA GLU A 428 -8.05 27.01 14.78
C GLU A 428 -7.48 27.70 13.54
N ASP A 429 -6.22 27.42 13.23
CA ASP A 429 -5.51 28.04 12.13
C ASP A 429 -6.00 27.51 10.77
N GLU A 430 -6.21 26.20 10.65
CA GLU A 430 -6.82 25.58 9.47
C GLU A 430 -8.28 25.99 9.32
N THR A 431 -9.03 26.09 10.42
CA THR A 431 -10.42 26.56 10.41
C THR A 431 -10.49 28.01 9.92
N ARG A 432 -9.58 28.88 10.39
CA ARG A 432 -9.46 30.25 9.89
C ARG A 432 -9.11 30.28 8.41
N ALA A 433 -8.19 29.43 7.95
CA ALA A 433 -7.83 29.33 6.54
C ALA A 433 -9.04 28.91 5.67
N ALA A 434 -9.79 27.89 6.11
CA ALA A 434 -10.99 27.42 5.42
C ALA A 434 -12.08 28.50 5.29
N LEU A 435 -12.20 29.40 6.26
CA LEU A 435 -13.18 30.47 6.26
C LEU A 435 -12.72 31.74 5.53
N ARG A 436 -11.40 31.93 5.38
CA ARG A 436 -10.83 33.06 4.65
C ARG A 436 -10.92 32.87 3.15
N ASP A 437 -10.66 31.65 2.67
CA ASP A 437 -10.79 31.26 1.25
C ASP A 437 -11.77 30.07 1.13
N PRO A 438 -13.09 30.31 1.28
CA PRO A 438 -14.08 29.26 1.40
C PRO A 438 -14.44 28.68 0.02
N ILE A 439 -13.81 27.56 -0.34
CA ILE A 439 -14.05 26.87 -1.62
C ILE A 439 -15.53 26.55 -1.87
N ALA A 440 -16.27 26.22 -0.81
CA ALA A 440 -17.70 25.89 -0.86
C ALA A 440 -18.63 27.07 -0.52
N GLY A 441 -18.07 28.25 -0.26
CA GLY A 441 -18.77 29.41 0.28
C GLY A 441 -18.84 29.39 1.81
N THR A 442 -18.92 30.57 2.43
CA THR A 442 -18.73 30.74 3.88
C THR A 442 -19.74 29.92 4.70
N GLU A 443 -21.02 29.95 4.34
CA GLU A 443 -22.08 29.31 5.12
C GLU A 443 -22.04 27.78 5.04
N LYS A 444 -21.74 27.24 3.85
CA LYS A 444 -21.58 25.79 3.65
C LYS A 444 -20.34 25.27 4.36
N THR A 445 -19.23 26.02 4.32
CA THR A 445 -18.02 25.69 5.08
C THR A 445 -18.30 25.64 6.59
N LYS A 446 -18.99 26.64 7.15
CA LYS A 446 -19.41 26.63 8.56
C LYS A 446 -20.25 25.40 8.91
N LYS A 447 -21.25 25.10 8.08
CA LYS A 447 -22.13 23.93 8.24
C LYS A 447 -21.33 22.62 8.32
N LEU A 448 -20.44 22.39 7.36
CA LEU A 448 -19.67 21.15 7.23
C LEU A 448 -18.59 20.98 8.31
N LEU A 449 -18.10 22.08 8.87
CA LEU A 449 -17.17 22.08 9.99
C LEU A 449 -17.86 22.01 11.37
N GLY A 450 -19.20 22.03 11.42
CA GLY A 450 -19.96 22.01 12.67
C GLY A 450 -19.84 23.29 13.48
N LEU A 451 -19.51 24.42 12.83
CA LEU A 451 -19.42 25.72 13.48
C LEU A 451 -20.82 26.31 13.67
N PRO A 452 -21.04 27.10 14.73
CA PRO A 452 -22.34 27.72 14.95
C PRO A 452 -22.74 28.58 13.75
N GLN A 453 -23.89 28.27 13.18
CA GLN A 453 -24.56 29.15 12.22
C GLN A 453 -25.25 30.24 13.02
N GLU A 454 -25.09 31.49 12.63
CA GLU A 454 -25.59 32.62 13.43
C GLU A 454 -27.10 32.51 13.71
N LYS A 455 -27.42 32.11 14.95
CA LYS A 455 -28.50 32.62 15.83
C LYS A 455 -28.55 31.78 17.13
N GLY A 456 -28.03 32.33 18.24
CA GLY A 456 -28.49 31.96 19.58
C GLY A 456 -27.53 31.20 20.52
N GLN A 457 -26.35 30.76 20.09
CA GLN A 457 -25.34 30.21 21.03
C GLN A 457 -24.19 31.22 21.28
N PRO A 458 -24.02 31.75 22.51
CA PRO A 458 -23.18 32.94 22.73
C PRO A 458 -21.66 32.72 22.76
N ILE A 459 -21.19 31.49 22.97
CA ILE A 459 -19.80 31.27 23.40
C ILE A 459 -18.82 31.15 22.21
N ASP A 460 -19.23 30.59 21.07
CA ASP A 460 -18.34 30.43 19.89
C ASP A 460 -18.38 31.60 18.88
N ASN A 461 -19.48 32.38 18.84
CA ASN A 461 -19.61 33.51 17.91
C ASN A 461 -18.65 34.68 18.24
N GLN A 462 -18.25 34.85 19.50
CA GLN A 462 -17.24 35.84 19.89
C GLN A 462 -15.85 35.50 19.33
N LYS A 463 -15.52 34.21 19.21
CA LYS A 463 -14.23 33.76 18.68
C LYS A 463 -14.16 33.91 17.16
N LEU A 464 -15.21 33.54 16.44
CA LEU A 464 -15.30 33.72 14.98
C LEU A 464 -15.32 35.20 14.56
N SER A 465 -16.04 36.05 15.30
CA SER A 465 -16.06 37.50 15.05
C SER A 465 -14.70 38.18 15.27
N SER A 466 -13.86 37.64 16.15
CA SER A 466 -12.48 38.11 16.36
C SER A 466 -11.54 37.83 15.18
N TRP A 467 -11.91 36.93 14.26
CA TRP A 467 -11.05 36.56 13.12
C TRP A 467 -11.19 37.51 11.92
N HIS A 468 -12.04 38.54 12.02
CA HIS A 468 -12.28 39.53 10.96
C HIS A 468 -12.57 38.88 9.59
N LEU A 469 -13.26 37.75 9.61
CA LEU A 469 -13.80 37.13 8.40
C LEU A 469 -14.79 38.12 7.81
N GLY A 470 -14.58 38.55 6.57
CA GLY A 470 -15.40 39.59 5.93
C GLY A 470 -16.87 39.18 5.74
N ALA A 471 -17.57 39.88 4.84
CA ALA A 471 -18.94 39.48 4.48
C ALA A 471 -18.98 38.03 3.96
N PRO A 472 -20.09 37.29 4.15
CA PRO A 472 -20.25 35.94 3.61
C PRO A 472 -19.90 35.90 2.11
N GLN A 473 -19.02 34.97 1.74
CA GLN A 473 -18.55 34.82 0.37
C GLN A 473 -19.27 33.66 -0.33
N PRO A 474 -19.58 33.81 -1.63
CA PRO A 474 -20.04 32.70 -2.45
C PRO A 474 -18.92 31.65 -2.63
N PRO A 475 -19.24 30.45 -3.16
CA PRO A 475 -18.24 29.46 -3.53
C PRO A 475 -17.11 30.08 -4.37
N GLN A 476 -15.87 29.75 -4.00
CA GLN A 476 -14.67 30.24 -4.71
C GLN A 476 -14.14 29.22 -5.72
N SER A 477 -14.50 27.95 -5.59
CA SER A 477 -14.10 26.89 -6.52
C SER A 477 -15.12 26.73 -7.64
N GLN A 478 -14.63 26.40 -8.83
CA GLN A 478 -15.46 26.12 -9.99
C GLN A 478 -16.33 24.88 -9.74
N THR A 479 -15.78 23.82 -9.13
CA THR A 479 -16.52 22.61 -8.75
C THR A 479 -17.76 22.90 -7.89
N PHE A 480 -17.62 23.75 -6.87
CA PHE A 480 -18.76 24.07 -6.00
C PHE A 480 -19.76 25.04 -6.64
N SER A 481 -19.31 25.80 -7.64
CA SER A 481 -20.15 26.74 -8.40
C SER A 481 -20.95 26.03 -9.49
N GLU A 482 -20.35 25.09 -10.21
CA GLU A 482 -21.00 24.33 -11.29
C GLU A 482 -21.94 23.25 -10.75
N TYR A 483 -21.59 22.62 -9.63
CA TYR A 483 -22.38 21.56 -9.02
C TYR A 483 -22.94 22.01 -7.66
N GLU A 484 -23.84 22.99 -7.65
CA GLU A 484 -24.42 23.51 -6.39
C GLU A 484 -25.18 22.44 -5.59
N GLN A 485 -25.85 21.50 -6.28
CA GLN A 485 -26.63 20.44 -5.65
C GLN A 485 -25.77 19.54 -4.74
N GLU A 486 -26.26 19.29 -3.52
CA GLU A 486 -25.61 18.39 -2.55
C GLU A 486 -25.99 16.94 -2.85
N TYR A 487 -25.21 16.28 -3.72
CA TYR A 487 -25.28 14.84 -3.91
C TYR A 487 -24.51 14.04 -2.84
N ASP A 488 -23.60 14.70 -2.11
CA ASP A 488 -22.84 14.09 -1.03
C ASP A 488 -23.42 14.47 0.34
N GLY A 489 -23.44 13.53 1.29
CA GLY A 489 -23.80 13.79 2.70
C GLY A 489 -22.75 14.64 3.45
N GLY A 490 -22.02 15.51 2.74
CA GLY A 490 -20.97 16.37 3.25
C GLY A 490 -19.58 15.74 3.40
N LYS A 491 -19.43 14.42 3.21
CA LYS A 491 -18.14 13.72 3.40
C LYS A 491 -17.05 14.18 2.42
N LEU A 492 -17.37 14.25 1.12
CA LEU A 492 -16.39 14.65 0.11
C LEU A 492 -16.15 16.16 0.16
N ALA A 493 -17.21 16.95 0.37
CA ALA A 493 -17.07 18.38 0.57
C ALA A 493 -16.18 18.71 1.79
N LYS A 494 -16.34 18.00 2.91
CA LYS A 494 -15.48 18.14 4.10
C LYS A 494 -14.04 17.75 3.80
N PHE A 495 -13.81 16.66 3.09
CA PHE A 495 -12.47 16.27 2.63
C PHE A 495 -11.81 17.38 1.79
N LEU A 496 -12.50 17.94 0.79
CA LEU A 496 -11.96 19.01 -0.05
C LEU A 496 -11.67 20.30 0.74
N ILE A 497 -12.53 20.65 1.70
CA ILE A 497 -12.30 21.79 2.59
C ILE A 497 -11.03 21.55 3.42
N LYS A 498 -10.86 20.36 4.01
CA LYS A 498 -9.65 19.99 4.77
C LYS A 498 -8.41 19.99 3.88
N LEU A 499 -8.53 19.45 2.67
CA LEU A 499 -7.46 19.40 1.68
C LEU A 499 -6.97 20.80 1.35
N GLN A 500 -7.89 21.75 1.12
CA GLN A 500 -7.51 23.11 0.75
C GLN A 500 -6.97 23.92 1.93
N SER A 501 -7.61 23.81 3.10
CA SER A 501 -7.28 24.56 4.32
C SER A 501 -6.04 24.06 5.05
N GLY A 502 -5.63 22.80 4.82
CA GLY A 502 -4.47 22.21 5.46
C GLY A 502 -3.18 22.99 5.21
N LYS A 503 -2.46 23.33 6.28
CA LYS A 503 -1.09 23.90 6.24
C LYS A 503 -0.09 22.82 5.83
N GLY A 504 -0.13 22.45 4.56
CA GLY A 504 0.66 21.37 3.97
C GLY A 504 1.49 21.86 2.78
N LYS A 505 2.65 21.21 2.59
CA LYS A 505 3.37 21.26 1.32
C LYS A 505 2.48 20.63 0.23
N LYS A 506 2.69 21.01 -1.03
CA LYS A 506 1.90 20.52 -2.17
C LYS A 506 1.81 18.98 -2.22
N HIS A 507 2.87 18.24 -1.86
CA HIS A 507 2.88 16.75 -1.88
C HIS A 507 1.92 16.12 -0.85
N ILE A 508 1.65 16.76 0.28
CA ILE A 508 0.68 16.29 1.29
C ILE A 508 -0.72 16.26 0.71
N LYS A 509 -1.11 17.35 0.02
CA LYS A 509 -2.42 17.45 -0.63
C LYS A 509 -2.57 16.37 -1.70
N GLN A 510 -1.51 16.16 -2.47
CA GLN A 510 -1.49 15.15 -3.51
C GLN A 510 -1.59 13.72 -2.98
N PHE A 511 -0.88 13.38 -1.90
CA PHE A 511 -1.00 12.06 -1.26
C PHE A 511 -2.43 11.85 -0.73
N ALA A 512 -3.03 12.87 -0.14
CA ALA A 512 -4.42 12.80 0.31
C ALA A 512 -5.40 12.55 -0.86
N LEU A 513 -5.19 13.20 -2.02
CA LEU A 513 -6.00 12.96 -3.22
C LEU A 513 -5.82 11.55 -3.78
N ILE A 514 -4.57 11.08 -3.92
CA ILE A 514 -4.26 9.72 -4.39
C ILE A 514 -4.97 8.68 -3.52
N VAL A 515 -4.80 8.75 -2.20
CA VAL A 515 -5.44 7.81 -1.28
C VAL A 515 -6.95 7.88 -1.41
N LYS A 516 -7.52 9.09 -1.55
CA LYS A 516 -8.97 9.26 -1.65
C LYS A 516 -9.53 8.74 -2.98
N ASN A 517 -8.78 8.86 -4.07
CA ASN A 517 -9.16 8.30 -5.36
C ASN A 517 -9.23 6.77 -5.30
N GLU A 518 -8.22 6.12 -4.75
CA GLU A 518 -8.18 4.66 -4.64
C GLU A 518 -9.22 4.11 -3.66
N ASP A 519 -9.39 4.76 -2.50
CA ASP A 519 -10.48 4.47 -1.56
C ASP A 519 -11.86 4.55 -2.25
N ARG A 520 -12.10 5.62 -3.03
CA ARG A 520 -13.37 5.79 -3.75
C ARG A 520 -13.55 4.80 -4.88
N ALA A 521 -12.52 4.54 -5.68
CA ALA A 521 -12.59 3.56 -6.76
C ALA A 521 -12.90 2.16 -6.19
N HIS A 522 -12.21 1.76 -5.13
CA HIS A 522 -12.47 0.50 -4.44
C HIS A 522 -13.91 0.42 -3.93
N ASN A 523 -14.39 1.45 -3.24
CA ASN A 523 -15.75 1.46 -2.72
C ASN A 523 -16.81 1.40 -3.83
N ILE A 524 -16.58 2.05 -4.97
CA ILE A 524 -17.46 1.99 -6.15
C ILE A 524 -17.51 0.56 -6.73
N GLN A 525 -16.37 -0.11 -6.86
CA GLN A 525 -16.32 -1.50 -7.35
C GLN A 525 -17.13 -2.47 -6.47
N LYS A 526 -17.27 -2.16 -5.18
CA LYS A 526 -17.99 -2.98 -4.20
C LYS A 526 -19.41 -2.47 -3.91
N LEU A 527 -19.97 -1.56 -4.72
CA LEU A 527 -21.34 -1.03 -4.55
C LEU A 527 -22.43 -2.05 -4.88
N GLU A 528 -22.09 -3.12 -5.60
CA GLU A 528 -23.05 -4.15 -5.98
C GLU A 528 -23.70 -4.79 -4.75
N GLY A 529 -25.02 -4.94 -4.78
CA GLY A 529 -25.81 -5.43 -3.65
C GLY A 529 -26.21 -4.35 -2.63
N MET A 530 -25.75 -3.09 -2.76
CA MET A 530 -26.28 -1.98 -1.96
C MET A 530 -27.60 -1.44 -2.54
N PRO A 531 -28.46 -0.79 -1.72
CA PRO A 531 -29.65 -0.10 -2.22
C PRO A 531 -29.31 0.89 -3.34
N MET A 532 -30.15 0.96 -4.37
CA MET A 532 -29.88 1.78 -5.57
C MET A 532 -29.66 3.25 -5.24
N ALA A 533 -30.45 3.84 -4.34
CA ALA A 533 -30.23 5.21 -3.87
C ALA A 533 -28.81 5.42 -3.31
N ASN A 534 -28.27 4.44 -2.58
CA ASN A 534 -26.90 4.54 -2.04
C ASN A 534 -25.84 4.44 -3.14
N GLN A 535 -26.07 3.59 -4.15
CA GLN A 535 -25.18 3.48 -5.30
C GLN A 535 -25.16 4.80 -6.07
N LEU A 536 -26.33 5.30 -6.49
CA LEU A 536 -26.46 6.56 -7.23
C LEU A 536 -25.91 7.76 -6.43
N ALA A 537 -26.22 7.86 -5.13
CA ALA A 537 -25.67 8.92 -4.28
C ALA A 537 -24.14 8.87 -4.24
N THR A 538 -23.54 7.68 -4.16
CA THR A 538 -22.08 7.51 -4.15
C THR A 538 -21.46 7.94 -5.48
N LEU A 539 -22.06 7.55 -6.61
CA LEU A 539 -21.57 7.92 -7.94
C LEU A 539 -21.71 9.42 -8.18
N ARG A 540 -22.89 10.00 -7.95
CA ARG A 540 -23.15 11.44 -8.11
C ARG A 540 -22.20 12.28 -7.25
N ALA A 541 -22.02 11.89 -5.99
CA ALA A 541 -21.07 12.55 -5.09
C ALA A 541 -19.63 12.46 -5.61
N THR A 542 -19.22 11.32 -6.16
CA THR A 542 -17.86 11.13 -6.69
C THR A 542 -17.62 11.99 -7.93
N THR A 543 -18.55 11.99 -8.89
CA THR A 543 -18.46 12.79 -10.12
C THR A 543 -18.44 14.28 -9.82
N THR A 544 -19.42 14.77 -9.06
CA THR A 544 -19.66 16.22 -8.86
C THR A 544 -18.80 16.86 -7.77
N ARG A 545 -18.00 16.08 -7.05
CA ARG A 545 -17.08 16.60 -6.03
C ARG A 545 -15.64 16.17 -6.30
N LEU A 546 -15.35 14.87 -6.23
CA LEU A 546 -13.96 14.41 -6.23
C LEU A 546 -13.33 14.45 -7.63
N ILE A 547 -14.04 13.97 -8.65
CA ILE A 547 -13.56 14.01 -10.04
C ILE A 547 -13.60 15.45 -10.54
N ALA A 548 -14.74 16.14 -10.39
CA ALA A 548 -14.87 17.56 -10.75
C ALA A 548 -13.76 18.44 -10.14
N TRP A 549 -13.45 18.29 -8.84
CA TRP A 549 -12.34 19.02 -8.21
C TRP A 549 -11.01 18.80 -8.91
N GLN A 550 -10.72 17.55 -9.27
CA GLN A 550 -9.47 17.21 -9.95
C GLN A 550 -9.44 17.68 -11.41
N MET A 551 -10.61 17.85 -12.03
CA MET A 551 -10.75 18.32 -13.40
C MET A 551 -10.80 19.86 -13.53
N LEU A 552 -11.29 20.56 -12.51
CA LEU A 552 -11.58 21.99 -12.61
C LEU A 552 -10.68 22.85 -11.73
N ASP A 553 -10.34 22.37 -10.53
CA ASP A 553 -9.70 23.19 -9.50
C ASP A 553 -8.29 22.71 -9.08
N HIS A 554 -7.91 21.47 -9.40
CA HIS A 554 -6.63 20.89 -8.99
C HIS A 554 -5.45 21.36 -9.84
N ASP A 555 -4.28 21.48 -9.20
CA ASP A 555 -3.02 21.88 -9.83
C ASP A 555 -2.41 20.70 -10.61
N TYR A 556 -2.57 20.74 -11.94
CA TYR A 556 -2.11 19.70 -12.87
C TYR A 556 -0.60 19.55 -13.01
N GLU A 557 0.21 20.47 -12.48
CA GLU A 557 1.67 20.31 -12.45
C GLU A 557 2.10 19.11 -11.57
N ARG A 558 1.16 18.51 -10.83
CA ARG A 558 1.39 17.36 -9.96
C ARG A 558 0.38 16.26 -10.24
N PRO A 559 0.77 15.25 -11.03
CA PRO A 559 -0.16 14.23 -11.48
C PRO A 559 -0.62 13.35 -10.32
N VAL A 560 -1.90 13.00 -10.30
CA VAL A 560 -2.43 11.93 -9.46
C VAL A 560 -2.25 10.54 -10.12
N PHE A 561 -1.32 10.48 -11.08
CA PHE A 561 -0.92 9.27 -11.81
C PHE A 561 -2.13 8.53 -12.38
N ASN A 562 -2.12 7.19 -12.31
CA ASN A 562 -3.23 6.38 -12.82
C ASN A 562 -4.45 6.33 -11.88
N THR A 563 -4.40 6.96 -10.70
CA THR A 563 -5.48 6.86 -9.70
C THR A 563 -6.76 7.59 -10.16
N LEU A 564 -6.64 8.74 -10.82
CA LEU A 564 -7.78 9.49 -11.37
C LEU A 564 -8.36 8.83 -12.62
N PRO A 565 -7.57 8.40 -13.63
CA PRO A 565 -8.07 7.57 -14.72
C PRO A 565 -8.84 6.35 -14.23
N ARG A 566 -8.30 5.61 -13.25
CA ARG A 566 -8.96 4.45 -12.64
C ARG A 566 -10.28 4.84 -11.99
N LEU A 567 -10.31 5.93 -11.22
CA LEU A 567 -11.52 6.42 -10.57
C LEU A 567 -12.61 6.75 -11.59
N ILE A 568 -12.27 7.48 -12.66
CA ILE A 568 -13.20 7.84 -13.74
C ILE A 568 -13.73 6.59 -14.42
N GLN A 569 -12.83 5.69 -14.87
CA GLN A 569 -13.22 4.47 -15.56
C GLN A 569 -14.14 3.58 -14.69
N THR A 570 -13.81 3.45 -13.41
CA THR A 570 -14.59 2.68 -12.44
C THR A 570 -15.97 3.31 -12.23
N THR A 571 -16.05 4.64 -12.23
CA THR A 571 -17.31 5.39 -12.09
C THR A 571 -18.18 5.24 -13.34
N ILE A 572 -17.59 5.31 -14.54
CA ILE A 572 -18.26 5.05 -15.83
C ILE A 572 -18.88 3.65 -15.83
N TRP A 573 -18.10 2.61 -15.55
CA TRP A 573 -18.61 1.23 -15.52
C TRP A 573 -19.76 1.02 -14.53
N ALA A 574 -19.69 1.68 -13.37
CA ALA A 574 -20.76 1.61 -12.39
C ALA A 574 -22.04 2.32 -12.88
N TYR A 575 -21.91 3.47 -13.55
CA TYR A 575 -23.04 4.15 -14.20
C TYR A 575 -23.64 3.32 -15.33
N GLU A 576 -22.84 2.80 -16.28
CA GLU A 576 -23.32 1.96 -17.39
C GLU A 576 -24.08 0.73 -16.88
N ARG A 577 -23.59 0.09 -15.81
CA ARG A 577 -24.28 -1.04 -15.17
C ARG A 577 -25.62 -0.61 -14.58
N LEU A 578 -25.68 0.53 -13.90
CA LEU A 578 -26.93 1.03 -13.32
C LEU A 578 -27.91 1.50 -14.39
N GLU A 579 -27.45 2.06 -15.50
CA GLU A 579 -28.31 2.45 -16.62
C GLU A 579 -29.10 1.26 -17.17
N GLN A 580 -28.48 0.08 -17.20
CA GLN A 580 -29.08 -1.16 -17.68
C GLN A 580 -30.03 -1.81 -16.67
N THR A 581 -29.84 -1.55 -15.37
CA THR A 581 -30.51 -2.30 -14.28
C THR A 581 -31.48 -1.45 -13.45
N ALA A 582 -31.42 -0.12 -13.57
CA ALA A 582 -32.27 0.78 -12.82
C ALA A 582 -33.70 0.87 -13.38
N PRO A 583 -34.74 0.83 -12.52
CA PRO A 583 -36.08 1.16 -12.94
C PRO A 583 -36.10 2.61 -13.46
N ARG A 584 -36.60 2.77 -14.69
CA ARG A 584 -36.78 4.10 -15.29
C ARG A 584 -37.95 4.81 -14.61
N ASN A 585 -38.05 6.12 -14.85
CA ASN A 585 -39.08 7.03 -14.28
C ASN A 585 -40.55 6.56 -14.38
N GLU A 586 -40.82 5.48 -15.09
CA GLU A 586 -42.14 4.88 -15.27
C GLU A 586 -42.59 4.00 -14.09
N ASP A 587 -41.70 3.63 -13.16
CA ASP A 587 -42.07 2.84 -11.97
C ASP A 587 -42.73 3.73 -10.89
N PRO A 588 -44.04 3.57 -10.61
CA PRO A 588 -44.75 4.43 -9.66
C PRO A 588 -44.43 4.14 -8.19
N ASP A 589 -43.81 2.99 -7.88
CA ASP A 589 -43.58 2.55 -6.49
C ASP A 589 -42.18 2.92 -5.94
N SER A 590 -41.25 3.42 -6.78
CA SER A 590 -39.91 3.82 -6.35
C SER A 590 -39.77 5.31 -6.00
N THR A 591 -38.98 5.62 -4.96
CA THR A 591 -38.74 7.00 -4.55
C THR A 591 -37.81 7.74 -5.53
N ALA A 592 -37.85 9.07 -5.58
CA ALA A 592 -37.00 9.85 -6.48
C ALA A 592 -35.48 9.63 -6.25
N ALA A 593 -35.08 9.18 -5.07
CA ALA A 593 -33.70 8.84 -4.76
C ALA A 593 -33.25 7.50 -5.37
N ASP A 594 -34.20 6.59 -5.67
CA ASP A 594 -33.95 5.26 -6.22
C ASP A 594 -33.97 5.23 -7.76
N LYS A 595 -34.19 6.38 -8.41
CA LYS A 595 -34.41 6.48 -9.85
C LYS A 595 -33.19 7.02 -10.60
N TRP A 596 -32.95 6.43 -11.75
CA TRP A 596 -32.07 6.99 -12.78
C TRP A 596 -32.70 8.27 -13.35
N SER A 597 -31.91 9.35 -13.43
CA SER A 597 -32.35 10.69 -13.81
C SER A 597 -31.64 11.20 -15.07
N SER A 598 -32.14 12.28 -15.67
CA SER A 598 -31.45 12.94 -16.79
C SER A 598 -30.05 13.43 -16.42
N SER A 599 -29.86 13.88 -15.18
CA SER A 599 -28.55 14.29 -14.67
C SER A 599 -27.56 13.14 -14.62
N ASP A 600 -27.99 11.89 -14.44
CA ASP A 600 -27.08 10.74 -14.48
C ASP A 600 -26.53 10.49 -15.89
N ASN A 601 -27.33 10.74 -16.93
CA ASN A 601 -26.85 10.71 -18.31
C ASN A 601 -25.84 11.83 -18.57
N GLU A 602 -26.11 13.05 -18.08
CA GLU A 602 -25.19 14.19 -18.19
C GLU A 602 -23.87 13.90 -17.47
N PHE A 603 -23.92 13.32 -16.27
CA PHE A 603 -22.72 12.92 -15.53
C PHE A 603 -21.93 11.83 -16.25
N LEU A 604 -22.61 10.83 -16.83
CA LEU A 604 -21.95 9.80 -17.61
C LEU A 604 -21.27 10.38 -18.87
N SER A 605 -21.94 11.26 -19.60
CA SER A 605 -21.35 11.98 -20.74
C SER A 605 -20.13 12.81 -20.33
N GLN A 606 -20.22 13.57 -19.23
CA GLN A 606 -19.11 14.37 -18.73
C GLN A 606 -17.91 13.52 -18.33
N LEU A 607 -18.14 12.32 -17.77
CA LEU A 607 -17.07 11.40 -17.41
C LEU A 607 -16.33 10.86 -18.63
N TYR A 608 -17.01 10.59 -19.76
CA TYR A 608 -16.32 10.21 -21.00
C TYR A 608 -15.46 11.35 -21.55
N GLU A 609 -15.96 12.59 -21.51
CA GLU A 609 -15.19 13.77 -21.92
C GLU A 609 -13.93 13.93 -21.07
N TRP A 610 -14.06 13.83 -19.74
CA TRP A 610 -12.92 13.91 -18.84
C TRP A 610 -11.97 12.72 -18.98
N GLN A 611 -12.48 11.53 -19.31
CA GLN A 611 -11.64 10.37 -19.62
C GLN A 611 -10.79 10.63 -20.87
N GLU A 612 -11.37 11.21 -21.93
CA GLU A 612 -10.63 11.58 -23.14
C GLU A 612 -9.61 12.68 -22.85
N GLU A 613 -9.99 13.71 -22.10
CA GLU A 613 -9.11 14.82 -21.70
C GLU A 613 -7.90 14.32 -20.90
N ILE A 614 -8.12 13.45 -19.92
CA ILE A 614 -7.04 12.81 -19.16
C ILE A 614 -6.26 11.83 -20.02
N GLY A 615 -6.90 11.09 -20.92
CA GLY A 615 -6.21 10.22 -21.87
C GLY A 615 -5.21 11.01 -22.71
N ILE A 616 -5.62 12.14 -23.29
CA ILE A 616 -4.75 13.05 -24.05
C ILE A 616 -3.62 13.60 -23.17
N ARG A 617 -3.92 13.98 -21.92
CA ARG A 617 -2.92 14.49 -20.96
C ARG A 617 -1.95 13.41 -20.49
N ASN A 618 -2.41 12.19 -20.27
CA ASN A 618 -1.57 11.06 -19.87
C ASN A 618 -0.75 10.53 -21.05
N ILE A 619 -1.23 10.63 -22.30
CA ILE A 619 -0.41 10.37 -23.49
C ILE A 619 0.78 11.35 -23.57
N THR A 620 0.66 12.56 -23.02
CA THR A 620 1.80 13.48 -22.89
C THR A 620 2.70 13.21 -21.68
N MET A 621 2.24 12.43 -20.70
CA MET A 621 3.05 11.88 -19.63
C MET A 621 3.44 10.44 -20.01
N GLU A 622 4.45 10.27 -20.87
CA GLU A 622 4.91 8.95 -21.34
C GLU A 622 4.71 7.85 -20.29
N VAL A 623 3.64 7.06 -20.43
CA VAL A 623 3.43 5.92 -19.55
C VAL A 623 4.64 5.04 -19.78
N PRO A 624 5.41 4.68 -18.75
CA PRO A 624 6.54 3.81 -18.97
C PRO A 624 6.08 2.57 -19.73
N LYS A 625 6.70 2.29 -20.89
CA LYS A 625 6.35 1.15 -21.76
C LYS A 625 6.17 -0.17 -20.99
N LYS A 626 6.85 -0.31 -19.85
CA LYS A 626 6.74 -1.44 -18.93
C LYS A 626 5.36 -1.56 -18.26
N VAL A 627 4.70 -0.46 -17.89
CA VAL A 627 3.32 -0.46 -17.36
C VAL A 627 2.33 -0.79 -18.46
N GLU A 628 2.52 -0.24 -19.66
CA GLU A 628 1.69 -0.57 -20.83
C GLU A 628 1.83 -2.04 -21.21
N GLU A 629 3.04 -2.61 -21.18
CA GLU A 629 3.29 -4.00 -21.53
C GLU A 629 2.83 -4.98 -20.45
N ILE A 630 3.00 -4.67 -19.15
CA ILE A 630 2.44 -5.46 -18.04
C ILE A 630 0.90 -5.40 -18.08
N THR A 631 0.33 -4.22 -18.30
CA THR A 631 -1.13 -4.04 -18.42
C THR A 631 -1.67 -4.71 -19.67
N SER A 632 -0.97 -4.64 -20.80
CA SER A 632 -1.36 -5.28 -22.07
C SER A 632 -1.23 -6.80 -22.00
N ASN A 633 -0.16 -7.33 -21.40
CA ASN A 633 0.00 -8.76 -21.16
C ASN A 633 -1.11 -9.28 -20.25
N TRP A 634 -1.44 -8.53 -19.20
CA TRP A 634 -2.54 -8.85 -18.29
C TRP A 634 -3.93 -8.74 -18.94
N GLN A 635 -4.19 -7.71 -19.75
CA GLN A 635 -5.46 -7.52 -20.49
C GLN A 635 -5.63 -8.55 -21.61
N HIS A 636 -4.56 -8.87 -22.34
CA HIS A 636 -4.55 -9.94 -23.34
C HIS A 636 -4.81 -11.30 -22.68
N TYR A 637 -4.25 -11.51 -21.49
CA TYR A 637 -4.46 -12.73 -20.70
C TYR A 637 -5.90 -12.86 -20.17
N ASN A 638 -6.53 -11.77 -19.74
CA ASN A 638 -7.93 -11.79 -19.27
C ASN A 638 -8.96 -11.85 -20.40
N SER A 639 -8.71 -11.20 -21.53
CA SER A 639 -9.59 -11.27 -22.70
C SER A 639 -9.61 -12.64 -23.38
N THR A 640 -8.60 -13.48 -23.12
CA THR A 640 -8.50 -14.85 -23.67
C THR A 640 -9.05 -15.93 -22.73
N ARG A 641 -9.50 -15.60 -21.52
CA ARG A 641 -10.17 -16.54 -20.60
C ARG A 641 -11.66 -16.26 -20.49
N LYS A 642 -12.47 -17.31 -20.63
CA LYS A 642 -13.84 -17.30 -20.10
C LYS A 642 -13.74 -17.34 -18.56
N PRO A 643 -14.57 -16.58 -17.84
CA PRO A 643 -14.63 -16.66 -16.38
C PRO A 643 -14.92 -18.11 -15.98
N ALA A 644 -14.01 -18.68 -15.19
CA ALA A 644 -14.28 -19.93 -14.50
C ALA A 644 -15.21 -19.59 -13.34
N TYR A 645 -16.50 -19.88 -13.53
CA TYR A 645 -17.46 -20.01 -12.44
C TYR A 645 -17.15 -21.26 -11.61
#